data_AF-A0A832SFJ1-F1
#
_entry.id   AF-A0A832SFJ1-F1
#
_cell.length_a   1.000
_cell.length_b   1.000
_cell.length_c   1.000
_cell.angle_alpha   90.00
_cell.angle_beta   90.00
_cell.angle_gamma   90.00
#
_symmetry.space_group_name_H-M   'P 1'
#
loop_
_entity.id
_entity.type
_entity.pdbx_description
1 polymer ?
#
loop_
_entity_poly.entity_id
_entity_poly.type
_entity_poly.pdbx_seq_one_letter_code
_entity_poly.pdbx_strand_id
1 'polypeptide(L)'
;MAFLKDVESEELRELVKSCFKEINSLKEQLSEENKDIKTNEVVKNVLIQNENQNTNLTARINELTEEVNQKETALKEKELLLQEKDTKIKEKDLEISELTTKLNAPQATDDDSTEILKKQITELESTIESQKKEIDLLSTTSEESSSQNEKELKLEISRLKERNEELKSTSSNTEINQLRSVIDRQTEELKEIPVLKNQLTIEVTGRDQKIKKYEEEIDSLKNQLESSTKSESEIIESKELEISELNDKVSQLEKTIDELKSSDDESLSEDYSKQIEELNEKISSLESENKNLKESSGAQIVPASDNMNSLIEEFTQKSNELIEVQSELQRVQDLNKINEFKLVELENENAKLKSSIDEIPDNTTSSDDSELTEEIDSLKEKLSQKDAEISDKDTQISDLKARLESTLDSDDEQLNKVKQDLINKTQEYDALELDLLEKDATIESFKQQYEKKNEEFKLLESKFEELEQSNKTAVEELSSLKEKTNEKDIEINTLTLDEESNVDKIKELEKILAQKDEEIASLKVKLDEVAIDLTAEENSDELQNELKEAKKALYEKDAEYDKLKLDFNQLRKSTSKQITELNEGITKFSNSNEKLRTENEYLEKTLNDKNILINKLQQDKDAFDLIIKEKDTNYDKLKEESFNVKKINETQISKLKQEVQDKSDKISALPQKLELKDIEISQLNKLLKTREEESASKTDTIKELRNTIQVSQEEIKQLKDQLARESLLVDDKLKSKDDEIFKLNESFSKDAEEKDQEISKLTSLLNQRKYKIDELNATIDSLNKDIGILNNQIKEDTTKNIQSESIIKAKDDTIVKQDELLNELNNQINRFENKIKLKDDDIDELNLQISQKDSVIENLKSEVSDSNMKLEQMNDLNNQISQKDSQIEQITSQLEDKDKALKESNDNLLTSSARIQELKEIVDRKNKDIDDHKQLLFDKNEELDKLKNLQPRIRSLELEKADLKSDYEKQIASLKADLQKAEVLKENNEKLDQEISRLNEVVDDKDVQLNDMSKFKDYFSAMISKPLPGLTSFQSQIYHLLPDAKSASELYDYLMELGFTELEKESFAKTLKALEKREYCQRARDGDRIIWVKKPVPSDD
;
A
#
# COMPACT_ATOMS: atom_id res chain seq x y z
N MET A 1 43.89 20.92 -65.44
CA MET A 1 42.94 21.61 -64.54
C MET A 1 42.75 20.70 -63.35
N ALA A 2 43.14 21.19 -62.17
CA ALA A 2 43.08 20.46 -60.91
C ALA A 2 41.63 20.33 -60.45
N PHE A 3 41.22 19.10 -60.11
CA PHE A 3 40.01 18.84 -59.35
C PHE A 3 40.23 19.37 -57.93
N LEU A 4 39.56 20.47 -57.58
CA LEU A 4 39.41 20.86 -56.17
C LEU A 4 38.54 19.81 -55.49
N LYS A 5 39.16 19.01 -54.63
CA LYS A 5 38.49 18.26 -53.57
C LYS A 5 37.85 19.28 -52.62
N ASP A 6 36.53 19.22 -52.45
CA ASP A 6 35.81 19.93 -51.40
C ASP A 6 36.25 19.42 -50.04
N VAL A 7 37.24 20.10 -49.45
CA VAL A 7 37.81 19.80 -48.13
C VAL A 7 36.72 19.82 -47.05
N GLU A 8 35.74 20.72 -47.17
CA GLU A 8 34.62 20.84 -46.24
C GLU A 8 33.70 19.61 -46.25
N SER A 9 33.54 18.93 -47.40
CA SER A 9 32.73 17.72 -47.48
C SER A 9 33.40 16.50 -46.83
N GLU A 10 34.74 16.47 -46.84
CA GLU A 10 35.54 15.40 -46.23
C GLU A 10 35.63 15.60 -44.71
N GLU A 11 35.80 16.84 -44.24
CA GLU A 11 35.78 17.20 -42.81
C GLU A 11 34.42 16.91 -42.16
N LEU A 12 33.31 17.24 -42.84
CA LEU A 12 31.97 16.90 -42.33
C LEU A 12 31.76 15.38 -42.23
N ARG A 13 32.33 14.63 -43.19
CA ARG A 13 32.25 13.17 -43.23
C ARG A 13 33.11 12.53 -42.14
N GLU A 14 34.24 13.14 -41.79
CA GLU A 14 35.07 12.74 -40.65
C GLU A 14 34.41 13.05 -39.32
N LEU A 15 33.79 14.23 -39.18
CA LEU A 15 33.05 14.60 -37.97
C LEU A 15 31.87 13.65 -37.73
N VAL A 16 31.07 13.36 -38.76
CA VAL A 16 29.97 12.40 -38.67
C VAL A 16 30.48 11.00 -38.29
N LYS A 17 31.61 10.56 -38.85
CA LYS A 17 32.23 9.29 -38.46
C LYS A 17 32.70 9.31 -37.01
N SER A 18 33.26 10.41 -36.53
CA SER A 18 33.68 10.58 -35.13
C SER A 18 32.49 10.52 -34.19
N CYS A 19 31.42 11.26 -34.48
CA CYS A 19 30.17 11.22 -33.70
C CYS A 19 29.55 9.82 -33.71
N PHE A 20 29.53 9.11 -34.84
CA PHE A 20 29.04 7.73 -34.88
C PHE A 20 29.89 6.77 -34.04
N LYS A 21 31.21 6.98 -34.03
CA LYS A 21 32.13 6.17 -33.23
C LYS A 21 31.94 6.41 -31.74
N GLU A 22 31.70 7.65 -31.35
CA GLU A 22 31.44 8.07 -29.97
C GLU A 22 30.06 7.61 -29.49
N ILE A 23 29.03 7.71 -30.32
CA ILE A 23 27.69 7.14 -30.04
C ILE A 23 27.78 5.62 -29.85
N ASN A 24 28.53 4.92 -30.69
CA ASN A 24 28.70 3.47 -30.54
C ASN A 24 29.51 3.11 -29.28
N SER A 25 30.55 3.88 -28.96
CA SER A 25 31.33 3.71 -27.72
C SER A 25 30.48 3.94 -26.48
N LEU A 26 29.64 4.98 -26.47
CA LEU A 26 28.71 5.27 -25.38
C LEU A 26 27.65 4.19 -25.27
N LYS A 27 27.16 3.65 -26.38
CA LYS A 27 26.20 2.54 -26.40
C LYS A 27 26.81 1.24 -25.86
N GLU A 28 28.08 0.99 -26.15
CA GLU A 28 28.83 -0.15 -25.63
C GLU A 28 29.08 -0.01 -24.13
N GLN A 29 29.52 1.16 -23.67
CA GLN A 29 29.67 1.49 -22.24
C GLN A 29 28.35 1.39 -21.46
N LEU A 30 27.25 1.90 -22.02
CA LEU A 30 25.92 1.82 -21.40
C LEU A 30 25.39 0.38 -21.38
N SER A 31 25.81 -0.46 -22.33
CA SER A 31 25.50 -1.89 -22.32
C SER A 31 26.35 -2.66 -21.31
N GLU A 32 27.60 -2.24 -21.08
CA GLU A 32 28.49 -2.79 -20.05
C GLU A 32 28.03 -2.40 -18.64
N GLU A 33 27.71 -1.12 -18.39
CA GLU A 33 27.12 -0.68 -17.12
C GLU A 33 25.78 -1.37 -16.82
N ASN A 34 24.91 -1.54 -17.81
CA ASN A 34 23.65 -2.29 -17.62
C ASN A 34 23.89 -3.78 -17.33
N LYS A 35 24.99 -4.34 -17.83
CA LYS A 35 25.38 -5.72 -17.54
C LYS A 35 25.90 -5.82 -16.10
N ASP A 36 26.72 -4.85 -15.67
CA ASP A 36 27.24 -4.75 -14.31
C ASP A 36 26.14 -4.50 -13.27
N ILE A 37 25.11 -3.71 -13.60
CA ILE A 37 23.91 -3.51 -12.76
C ILE A 37 23.11 -4.82 -12.61
N LYS A 38 23.00 -5.63 -13.68
CA LYS A 38 22.30 -6.93 -13.65
C LYS A 38 23.10 -8.04 -12.96
N THR A 39 24.43 -7.95 -12.95
CA THR A 39 25.31 -8.91 -12.25
C THR A 39 25.63 -8.50 -10.82
N ASN A 40 25.27 -7.28 -10.41
CA ASN A 40 25.43 -6.83 -9.04
C ASN A 40 24.54 -7.66 -8.11
N GLU A 41 25.18 -8.46 -7.26
CA GLU A 41 24.57 -9.44 -6.37
C GLU A 41 23.50 -8.81 -5.46
N VAL A 42 23.68 -7.54 -5.08
CA VAL A 42 22.72 -6.76 -4.28
C VAL A 42 21.43 -6.49 -5.07
N VAL A 43 21.55 -6.06 -6.33
CA VAL A 43 20.39 -5.77 -7.19
C VAL A 43 19.63 -7.04 -7.53
N LYS A 44 20.36 -8.14 -7.78
CA LYS A 44 19.76 -9.45 -8.04
C LYS A 44 19.03 -10.00 -6.81
N ASN A 45 19.60 -9.85 -5.62
CA ASN A 45 18.94 -10.25 -4.37
C ASN A 45 17.70 -9.41 -4.07
N VAL A 46 17.73 -8.10 -4.35
CA VAL A 46 16.55 -7.22 -4.20
C VAL A 46 15.46 -7.58 -5.21
N LEU A 47 15.81 -7.90 -6.47
CA LEU A 47 14.84 -8.33 -7.47
C LEU A 47 14.20 -9.67 -7.09
N ILE A 48 14.99 -10.64 -6.65
CA ILE A 48 14.52 -11.97 -6.21
C ILE A 48 13.64 -11.83 -4.96
N GLN A 49 14.01 -10.96 -4.01
CA GLN A 49 13.21 -10.71 -2.82
C GLN A 49 11.87 -10.05 -3.17
N ASN A 50 11.85 -9.12 -4.12
CA ASN A 50 10.63 -8.46 -4.58
C ASN A 50 9.73 -9.43 -5.38
N GLU A 51 10.32 -10.26 -6.25
CA GLU A 51 9.58 -11.33 -6.96
C GLU A 51 8.97 -12.34 -5.99
N ASN A 52 9.74 -12.79 -4.98
CA ASN A 52 9.25 -13.72 -3.96
C ASN A 52 8.12 -13.12 -3.11
N GLN A 53 8.22 -11.83 -2.74
CA GLN A 53 7.14 -11.12 -2.05
C GLN A 53 5.89 -10.99 -2.93
N ASN A 54 6.06 -10.73 -4.22
CA ASN A 54 4.93 -10.58 -5.15
C ASN A 54 4.23 -11.94 -5.42
N THR A 55 4.98 -13.04 -5.49
CA THR A 55 4.40 -14.39 -5.56
C THR A 55 3.67 -14.77 -4.28
N ASN A 56 4.20 -14.42 -3.11
CA ASN A 56 3.53 -14.67 -1.82
C ASN A 56 2.24 -13.85 -1.67
N LEU A 57 2.26 -12.58 -2.10
CA LEU A 57 1.05 -11.75 -2.14
C LEU A 57 0.02 -12.30 -3.12
N THR A 58 0.45 -12.77 -4.30
CA THR A 58 -0.45 -13.36 -5.30
C THR A 58 -1.07 -14.66 -4.78
N ALA A 59 -0.28 -15.52 -4.12
CA ALA A 59 -0.78 -16.74 -3.48
C ALA A 59 -1.80 -16.42 -2.39
N ARG A 60 -1.53 -15.43 -1.54
CA ARG A 60 -2.44 -15.00 -0.48
C ARG A 60 -3.73 -14.38 -1.02
N ILE A 61 -3.65 -13.61 -2.11
CA ILE A 61 -4.83 -13.06 -2.80
C ILE A 61 -5.69 -14.18 -3.37
N ASN A 62 -5.09 -15.20 -3.99
CA ASN A 62 -5.83 -16.34 -4.53
C ASN A 62 -6.52 -17.14 -3.42
N GLU A 63 -5.82 -17.37 -2.31
CA GLU A 63 -6.35 -18.09 -1.14
C GLU A 63 -7.54 -17.33 -0.51
N LEU A 64 -7.41 -16.01 -0.31
CA LEU A 64 -8.51 -15.17 0.18
C LEU A 64 -9.69 -15.10 -0.82
N THR A 65 -9.41 -15.10 -2.12
CA THR A 65 -10.45 -15.11 -3.15
C THR A 65 -11.23 -16.42 -3.14
N GLU A 66 -10.55 -17.54 -2.91
CA GLU A 66 -11.17 -18.86 -2.80
C GLU A 66 -12.02 -18.97 -1.52
N GLU A 67 -11.54 -18.44 -0.40
CA GLU A 67 -12.29 -18.40 0.86
C GLU A 67 -13.56 -17.52 0.76
N VAL A 68 -13.48 -16.39 0.06
CA VAL A 68 -14.64 -15.53 -0.23
C VAL A 68 -15.65 -16.27 -1.12
N ASN A 69 -15.20 -16.94 -2.17
CA ASN A 69 -16.09 -17.71 -3.05
C ASN A 69 -16.80 -18.86 -2.31
N GLN A 70 -16.09 -19.55 -1.40
CA GLN A 70 -16.69 -20.59 -0.56
C GLN A 70 -17.73 -20.03 0.42
N LYS A 71 -17.48 -18.86 1.01
CA LYS A 71 -18.46 -18.19 1.89
C LYS A 71 -19.66 -17.64 1.11
N GLU A 72 -19.46 -17.14 -0.11
CA GLU A 72 -20.53 -16.63 -0.97
C GLU A 72 -21.44 -17.75 -1.48
N THR A 73 -20.89 -18.93 -1.77
CA THR A 73 -21.67 -20.13 -2.14
C THR A 73 -22.48 -20.65 -0.95
N ALA A 74 -21.89 -20.73 0.24
CA ALA A 74 -22.62 -21.09 1.47
C ALA A 74 -23.76 -20.09 1.81
N LEU A 75 -23.56 -18.80 1.52
CA LEU A 75 -24.60 -17.77 1.69
C LEU A 75 -25.77 -18.00 0.71
N LYS A 76 -25.48 -18.25 -0.58
CA LYS A 76 -26.51 -18.53 -1.60
C LYS A 76 -27.31 -19.78 -1.27
N GLU A 77 -26.67 -20.82 -0.75
CA GLU A 77 -27.37 -22.04 -0.29
C GLU A 77 -28.32 -21.76 0.89
N LYS A 78 -27.90 -20.94 1.86
CA LYS A 78 -28.79 -20.52 2.96
C LYS A 78 -29.94 -19.64 2.47
N GLU A 79 -29.70 -18.77 1.49
CA GLU A 79 -30.72 -17.90 0.91
C GLU A 79 -31.77 -18.71 0.12
N LEU A 80 -31.33 -19.75 -0.60
CA LEU A 80 -32.21 -20.69 -1.28
C LEU A 80 -33.08 -21.48 -0.29
N LEU A 81 -32.47 -21.98 0.81
CA LEU A 81 -33.21 -22.65 1.88
C LEU A 81 -34.25 -21.74 2.54
N LEU A 82 -33.95 -20.45 2.70
CA LEU A 82 -34.90 -19.47 3.23
C LEU A 82 -36.07 -19.26 2.25
N GLN A 83 -35.80 -19.15 0.95
CA GLN A 83 -36.84 -19.07 -0.08
C GLN A 83 -37.72 -20.32 -0.15
N GLU A 84 -37.13 -21.51 0.01
CA GLU A 84 -37.88 -22.77 0.08
C GLU A 84 -38.79 -22.84 1.31
N LYS A 85 -38.36 -22.27 2.44
CA LYS A 85 -39.18 -22.18 3.66
C LYS A 85 -40.32 -21.17 3.50
N ASP A 86 -40.05 -20.01 2.91
CA ASP A 86 -41.06 -18.99 2.61
C ASP A 86 -42.12 -19.46 1.61
N THR A 87 -41.71 -20.22 0.59
CA THR A 87 -42.65 -20.81 -0.38
C THR A 87 -43.54 -21.86 0.28
N LYS A 88 -42.99 -22.71 1.16
CA LYS A 88 -43.79 -23.65 1.96
C LYS A 88 -44.79 -22.97 2.89
N ILE A 89 -44.43 -21.83 3.51
CA ILE A 89 -45.38 -21.04 4.32
C ILE A 89 -46.49 -20.48 3.43
N LYS A 90 -46.17 -19.94 2.25
CA LYS A 90 -47.17 -19.43 1.31
C LYS A 90 -48.11 -20.51 0.80
N GLU A 91 -47.62 -21.72 0.54
CA GLU A 91 -48.46 -22.88 0.22
C GLU A 91 -49.42 -23.23 1.36
N LYS A 92 -48.94 -23.20 2.60
CA LYS A 92 -49.78 -23.45 3.79
C LYS A 92 -50.81 -22.34 4.04
N ASP A 93 -50.46 -21.08 3.81
CA ASP A 93 -51.40 -19.95 3.85
C ASP A 93 -52.48 -20.07 2.76
N LEU A 94 -52.12 -20.55 1.56
CA LEU A 94 -53.07 -20.82 0.49
C LEU A 94 -54.04 -21.95 0.87
N GLU A 95 -53.53 -23.02 1.47
CA GLU A 95 -54.32 -24.15 1.97
C GLU A 95 -55.32 -23.70 3.07
N ILE A 96 -54.90 -22.82 3.98
CA ILE A 96 -55.79 -22.18 4.96
C ILE A 96 -56.86 -21.32 4.26
N SER A 97 -56.48 -20.55 3.23
CA SER A 97 -57.43 -19.74 2.46
C SER A 97 -58.47 -20.60 1.72
N GLU A 98 -58.06 -21.75 1.17
CA GLU A 98 -58.96 -22.72 0.54
C GLU A 98 -59.90 -23.40 1.54
N LEU A 99 -59.39 -23.76 2.73
CA LEU A 99 -60.22 -24.31 3.80
C LEU A 99 -61.20 -23.26 4.38
N THR A 100 -60.76 -22.00 4.47
CA THR A 100 -61.58 -20.87 4.93
C THR A 100 -62.68 -20.51 3.93
N THR A 101 -62.40 -20.61 2.63
CA THR A 101 -63.41 -20.42 1.57
C THR A 101 -64.41 -21.58 1.53
N LYS A 102 -63.97 -22.83 1.77
CA LYS A 102 -64.87 -23.97 1.98
C LYS A 102 -65.75 -23.82 3.23
N LEU A 103 -65.23 -23.26 4.32
CA LEU A 103 -65.99 -22.95 5.54
C LEU A 103 -67.08 -21.89 5.32
N ASN A 104 -66.85 -20.93 4.41
CA ASN A 104 -67.75 -19.81 4.12
C ASN A 104 -68.73 -20.07 2.95
N ALA A 105 -68.69 -21.24 2.33
CA ALA A 105 -69.58 -21.60 1.22
C ALA A 105 -71.02 -21.89 1.73
N PRO A 106 -72.10 -21.51 1.01
CA PRO A 106 -73.48 -21.53 1.53
C PRO A 106 -74.11 -22.91 1.79
N GLN A 107 -73.35 -24.01 1.69
CA GLN A 107 -73.84 -25.39 1.80
C GLN A 107 -73.33 -26.15 3.05
N ALA A 108 -72.65 -25.51 3.99
CA ALA A 108 -72.24 -26.16 5.24
C ALA A 108 -73.43 -26.25 6.23
N THR A 109 -74.21 -27.33 6.15
CA THR A 109 -75.37 -27.59 7.04
C THR A 109 -75.11 -28.67 8.09
N ASP A 110 -73.85 -29.00 8.40
CA ASP A 110 -73.51 -29.98 9.44
C ASP A 110 -72.51 -29.39 10.45
N ASP A 111 -72.95 -29.22 11.69
CA ASP A 111 -72.27 -28.48 12.77
C ASP A 111 -70.91 -29.14 13.16
N ASP A 112 -70.86 -30.48 13.13
CA ASP A 112 -69.65 -31.26 13.45
C ASP A 112 -68.52 -31.09 12.40
N SER A 113 -68.88 -30.97 11.11
CA SER A 113 -67.88 -30.77 10.03
C SER A 113 -67.27 -29.37 10.08
N THR A 114 -68.04 -28.41 10.56
CA THR A 114 -67.63 -27.00 10.70
C THR A 114 -66.67 -26.83 11.88
N GLU A 115 -66.86 -27.60 12.95
CA GLU A 115 -65.98 -27.58 14.13
C GLU A 115 -64.64 -28.29 13.85
N ILE A 116 -64.64 -29.38 13.08
CA ILE A 116 -63.41 -30.08 12.64
C ILE A 116 -62.55 -29.18 11.75
N LEU A 117 -63.16 -28.50 10.77
CA LEU A 117 -62.43 -27.56 9.89
C LEU A 117 -61.83 -26.38 10.67
N LYS A 118 -62.55 -25.84 11.67
CA LYS A 118 -62.00 -24.81 12.56
C LYS A 118 -60.83 -25.32 13.39
N LYS A 119 -60.88 -26.57 13.86
CA LYS A 119 -59.78 -27.19 14.60
C LYS A 119 -58.54 -27.36 13.73
N GLN A 120 -58.71 -27.79 12.48
CA GLN A 120 -57.60 -27.90 11.52
C GLN A 120 -57.01 -26.53 11.15
N ILE A 121 -57.84 -25.50 10.97
CA ILE A 121 -57.37 -24.13 10.73
C ILE A 121 -56.56 -23.62 11.93
N THR A 122 -57.05 -23.80 13.15
CA THR A 122 -56.33 -23.35 14.37
C THR A 122 -55.02 -24.10 14.62
N GLU A 123 -54.94 -25.38 14.26
CA GLU A 123 -53.73 -26.19 14.38
C GLU A 123 -52.68 -25.80 13.31
N LEU A 124 -53.12 -25.49 12.08
CA LEU A 124 -52.27 -24.94 11.02
C LEU A 124 -51.79 -23.52 11.35
N GLU A 125 -52.65 -22.65 11.89
CA GLU A 125 -52.27 -21.31 12.37
C GLU A 125 -51.20 -21.38 13.47
N SER A 126 -51.36 -22.29 14.44
CA SER A 126 -50.35 -22.54 15.48
C SER A 126 -49.01 -23.03 14.90
N THR A 127 -49.05 -23.84 13.85
CA THR A 127 -47.83 -24.37 13.20
C THR A 127 -47.11 -23.27 12.41
N ILE A 128 -47.85 -22.40 11.72
CA ILE A 128 -47.31 -21.22 11.03
C ILE A 128 -46.71 -20.22 12.02
N GLU A 129 -47.36 -19.99 13.16
CA GLU A 129 -46.87 -19.11 14.23
C GLU A 129 -45.53 -19.63 14.82
N SER A 130 -45.42 -20.95 15.01
CA SER A 130 -44.19 -21.62 15.45
C SER A 130 -43.06 -21.45 14.42
N GLN A 131 -43.35 -21.70 13.15
CA GLN A 131 -42.36 -21.60 12.08
C GLN A 131 -41.93 -20.14 11.81
N LYS A 132 -42.84 -19.16 11.94
CA LYS A 132 -42.49 -17.74 11.90
C LYS A 132 -41.55 -17.34 13.02
N LYS A 133 -41.77 -17.83 14.24
CA LYS A 133 -40.85 -17.59 15.37
C LYS A 133 -39.47 -18.20 15.14
N GLU A 134 -39.40 -19.37 14.52
CA GLU A 134 -38.13 -20.02 14.17
C GLU A 134 -37.39 -19.24 13.07
N ILE A 135 -38.11 -18.71 12.07
CA ILE A 135 -37.56 -17.83 11.03
C ILE A 135 -37.07 -16.50 11.64
N ASP A 136 -37.82 -15.89 12.55
CA ASP A 136 -37.38 -14.67 13.25
C ASP A 136 -36.13 -14.93 14.11
N LEU A 137 -36.02 -16.11 14.74
CA LEU A 137 -34.83 -16.50 15.51
C LEU A 137 -33.61 -16.70 14.59
N LEU A 138 -33.79 -17.33 13.43
CA LEU A 138 -32.74 -17.53 12.43
C LEU A 138 -32.33 -16.21 11.76
N SER A 139 -33.29 -15.31 11.52
CA SER A 139 -33.07 -13.95 10.99
C SER A 139 -32.26 -13.10 11.96
N THR A 140 -32.65 -13.06 13.24
CA THR A 140 -31.93 -12.30 14.28
C THR A 140 -30.52 -12.85 14.53
N THR A 141 -30.33 -14.17 14.49
CA THR A 141 -28.99 -14.79 14.59
C THR A 141 -28.11 -14.48 13.37
N SER A 142 -28.70 -14.34 12.18
CA SER A 142 -28.01 -13.91 10.95
C SER A 142 -27.65 -12.42 10.97
N GLU A 143 -28.53 -11.56 11.49
CA GLU A 143 -28.27 -10.12 11.67
C GLU A 143 -27.19 -9.86 12.75
N GLU A 144 -27.17 -10.64 13.83
CA GLU A 144 -26.11 -10.55 14.85
C GLU A 144 -24.75 -11.00 14.32
N SER A 145 -24.71 -12.10 13.55
CA SER A 145 -23.48 -12.59 12.90
C SER A 145 -22.98 -11.62 11.81
N SER A 146 -23.91 -11.02 11.06
CA SER A 146 -23.64 -9.96 10.07
C SER A 146 -23.07 -8.69 10.73
N SER A 147 -23.69 -8.21 11.81
CA SER A 147 -23.25 -7.04 12.59
C SER A 147 -21.88 -7.23 13.23
N GLN A 148 -21.58 -8.45 13.69
CA GLN A 148 -20.30 -8.79 14.30
C GLN A 148 -19.19 -8.91 13.25
N ASN A 149 -19.45 -9.58 12.11
CA ASN A 149 -18.53 -9.65 10.98
C ASN A 149 -18.34 -8.29 10.29
N GLU A 150 -19.37 -7.44 10.21
CA GLU A 150 -19.26 -6.09 9.63
C GLU A 150 -18.46 -5.17 10.56
N LYS A 151 -18.59 -5.33 11.89
CA LYS A 151 -17.73 -4.65 12.86
C LYS A 151 -16.29 -5.13 12.75
N GLU A 152 -16.06 -6.42 12.60
CA GLU A 152 -14.73 -7.02 12.49
C GLU A 152 -14.05 -6.64 11.15
N LEU A 153 -14.80 -6.67 10.05
CA LEU A 153 -14.37 -6.13 8.74
C LEU A 153 -14.14 -4.61 8.81
N LYS A 154 -14.96 -3.83 9.52
CA LYS A 154 -14.70 -2.38 9.71
C LYS A 154 -13.46 -2.15 10.56
N LEU A 155 -13.21 -2.97 11.58
CA LEU A 155 -12.01 -2.91 12.40
C LEU A 155 -10.78 -3.29 11.60
N GLU A 156 -10.87 -4.31 10.76
CA GLU A 156 -9.79 -4.77 9.90
C GLU A 156 -9.55 -3.80 8.73
N ILE A 157 -10.60 -3.21 8.14
CA ILE A 157 -10.48 -2.12 7.17
C ILE A 157 -9.89 -0.87 7.82
N SER A 158 -10.20 -0.60 9.09
CA SER A 158 -9.60 0.53 9.83
C SER A 158 -8.14 0.26 10.14
N ARG A 159 -7.78 -0.95 10.57
CA ARG A 159 -6.38 -1.38 10.75
C ARG A 159 -5.60 -1.41 9.45
N LEU A 160 -6.18 -1.91 8.37
CA LEU A 160 -5.56 -1.90 7.05
C LEU A 160 -5.45 -0.49 6.50
N LYS A 161 -6.42 0.41 6.74
CA LYS A 161 -6.29 1.84 6.41
C LYS A 161 -5.20 2.51 7.23
N GLU A 162 -5.14 2.25 8.52
CA GLU A 162 -4.14 2.81 9.43
C GLU A 162 -2.75 2.29 9.05
N ARG A 163 -2.62 1.00 8.72
CA ARG A 163 -1.38 0.39 8.21
C ARG A 163 -1.02 0.85 6.80
N ASN A 164 -1.99 1.19 5.95
CA ASN A 164 -1.74 1.73 4.60
C ASN A 164 -1.43 3.24 4.64
N GLU A 165 -1.94 3.97 5.64
CA GLU A 165 -1.52 5.34 5.98
C GLU A 165 -0.14 5.35 6.68
N GLU A 166 0.17 4.38 7.53
CA GLU A 166 1.52 4.11 8.02
C GLU A 166 2.46 3.81 6.85
N LEU A 167 2.12 2.88 5.96
CA LEU A 167 2.91 2.59 4.76
C LEU A 167 3.03 3.79 3.82
N LYS A 168 2.00 4.63 3.67
CA LYS A 168 2.10 5.91 2.91
C LYS A 168 2.98 6.95 3.59
N SER A 169 3.00 6.98 4.92
CA SER A 169 3.83 7.93 5.70
C SER A 169 5.26 7.44 5.88
N THR A 170 5.50 6.12 5.80
CA THR A 170 6.83 5.50 5.81
C THR A 170 7.39 5.20 4.42
N SER A 171 6.62 5.36 3.34
CA SER A 171 7.06 5.06 1.97
C SER A 171 7.38 6.31 1.17
N SER A 172 8.64 6.38 0.75
CA SER A 172 9.18 7.13 -0.39
C SER A 172 9.09 8.66 -0.35
N ASN A 173 8.03 9.30 0.14
CA ASN A 173 7.88 10.76 0.00
C ASN A 173 8.78 11.55 0.96
N THR A 174 9.06 11.09 2.17
CA THR A 174 9.96 11.78 3.11
C THR A 174 11.42 11.65 2.68
N GLU A 175 11.87 10.47 2.27
CA GLU A 175 13.20 10.26 1.68
C GLU A 175 13.34 10.93 0.30
N ILE A 176 12.32 10.87 -0.57
CA ILE A 176 12.34 11.59 -1.86
C ILE A 176 12.30 13.09 -1.64
N ASN A 177 11.59 13.62 -0.64
CA ASN A 177 11.59 15.06 -0.33
C ASN A 177 12.90 15.49 0.35
N GLN A 178 13.52 14.63 1.16
CA GLN A 178 14.86 14.89 1.71
C GLN A 178 15.92 14.83 0.62
N LEU A 179 15.88 13.83 -0.26
CA LEU A 179 16.76 13.73 -1.42
C LEU A 179 16.50 14.87 -2.42
N ARG A 180 15.25 15.27 -2.66
CA ARG A 180 14.93 16.47 -3.46
C ARG A 180 15.44 17.73 -2.79
N SER A 181 15.28 17.89 -1.47
CA SER A 181 15.81 19.05 -0.75
C SER A 181 17.34 19.08 -0.78
N VAL A 182 18.00 17.92 -0.70
CA VAL A 182 19.45 17.79 -0.85
C VAL A 182 19.87 18.08 -2.28
N ILE A 183 19.16 17.58 -3.29
CA ILE A 183 19.43 17.85 -4.70
C ILE A 183 19.18 19.31 -5.04
N ASP A 184 18.11 19.93 -4.55
CA ASP A 184 17.78 21.34 -4.75
C ASP A 184 18.82 22.23 -4.09
N ARG A 185 19.25 21.89 -2.86
CA ARG A 185 20.33 22.57 -2.16
C ARG A 185 21.66 22.43 -2.89
N GLN A 186 22.01 21.22 -3.33
CA GLN A 186 23.23 20.98 -4.11
C GLN A 186 23.16 21.66 -5.48
N THR A 187 21.99 21.74 -6.10
CA THR A 187 21.78 22.44 -7.37
C THR A 187 21.94 23.95 -7.19
N GLU A 188 21.49 24.51 -6.08
CA GLU A 188 21.69 25.93 -5.76
C GLU A 188 23.14 26.23 -5.39
N GLU A 189 23.79 25.36 -4.59
CA GLU A 189 25.23 25.44 -4.32
C GLU A 189 26.06 25.32 -5.62
N LEU A 190 25.66 24.46 -6.56
CA LEU A 190 26.29 24.35 -7.89
C LEU A 190 26.07 25.60 -8.77
N LYS A 191 24.96 26.33 -8.63
CA LYS A 191 24.74 27.62 -9.31
C LYS A 191 25.60 28.75 -8.73
N GLU A 192 25.97 28.67 -7.45
CA GLU A 192 26.89 29.61 -6.82
C GLU A 192 28.35 29.41 -7.25
N ILE A 193 28.75 28.21 -7.68
CA ILE A 193 30.13 27.93 -8.13
C ILE A 193 30.55 28.83 -9.31
N PRO A 194 29.77 29.00 -10.40
CA PRO A 194 30.10 29.97 -11.46
C PRO A 194 30.23 31.41 -10.96
N VAL A 195 29.40 31.81 -9.99
CA VAL A 195 29.43 33.17 -9.41
C VAL A 195 30.69 33.36 -8.57
N LEU A 196 30.99 32.41 -7.68
CA LEU A 196 32.21 32.39 -6.89
C LEU A 196 33.47 32.30 -7.75
N LYS A 197 33.44 31.51 -8.83
CA LYS A 197 34.53 31.43 -9.82
C LYS A 197 34.74 32.77 -10.52
N ASN A 198 33.67 33.47 -10.91
CA ASN A 198 33.77 34.81 -11.49
C ASN A 198 34.29 35.82 -10.45
N GLN A 199 33.82 35.76 -9.20
CA GLN A 199 34.30 36.60 -8.11
C GLN A 199 35.80 36.39 -7.87
N LEU A 200 36.25 35.13 -7.79
CA LEU A 200 37.66 34.77 -7.65
C LEU A 200 38.47 35.23 -8.86
N THR A 201 37.92 35.11 -10.08
CA THR A 201 38.59 35.57 -11.30
C THR A 201 38.76 37.10 -11.30
N ILE A 202 37.76 37.85 -10.83
CA ILE A 202 37.83 39.31 -10.65
C ILE A 202 38.84 39.66 -9.55
N GLU A 203 38.88 38.91 -8.46
CA GLU A 203 39.81 39.15 -7.36
C GLU A 203 41.26 38.82 -7.75
N VAL A 204 41.48 37.71 -8.48
CA VAL A 204 42.78 37.31 -9.03
C VAL A 204 43.24 38.33 -10.05
N THR A 205 42.39 38.75 -11.00
CA THR A 205 42.76 39.81 -11.96
C THR A 205 43.02 41.15 -11.26
N GLY A 206 42.29 41.49 -10.20
CA GLY A 206 42.57 42.65 -9.37
C GLY A 206 43.88 42.56 -8.58
N ARG A 207 44.22 41.36 -8.08
CA ARG A 207 45.52 41.07 -7.45
C ARG A 207 46.64 41.14 -8.48
N ASP A 208 46.48 40.58 -9.67
CA ASP A 208 47.46 40.64 -10.76
C ASP A 208 47.72 42.09 -11.20
N GLN A 209 46.69 42.92 -11.27
CA GLN A 209 46.86 44.36 -11.53
C GLN A 209 47.60 45.08 -10.41
N LYS A 210 47.36 44.70 -9.14
CA LYS A 210 48.12 45.25 -8.00
C LYS A 210 49.58 44.76 -8.01
N ILE A 211 49.81 43.49 -8.29
CA ILE A 211 51.16 42.91 -8.44
C ILE A 211 51.89 43.66 -9.54
N LYS A 212 51.27 43.86 -10.70
CA LYS A 212 51.86 44.62 -11.80
C LYS A 212 52.20 46.07 -11.43
N LYS A 213 51.34 46.73 -10.66
CA LYS A 213 51.65 48.07 -10.11
C LYS A 213 52.82 48.04 -9.14
N TYR A 214 52.90 47.04 -8.27
CA TYR A 214 54.03 46.87 -7.37
C TYR A 214 55.31 46.50 -8.12
N GLU A 215 55.24 45.72 -9.20
CA GLU A 215 56.37 45.44 -10.08
C GLU A 215 56.86 46.73 -10.78
N GLU A 216 55.96 47.55 -11.31
CA GLU A 216 56.28 48.86 -11.89
C GLU A 216 56.89 49.82 -10.85
N GLU A 217 56.38 49.81 -9.62
CA GLU A 217 56.91 50.60 -8.51
C GLU A 217 58.28 50.09 -8.05
N ILE A 218 58.48 48.77 -7.98
CA ILE A 218 59.78 48.14 -7.70
C ILE A 218 60.78 48.51 -8.80
N ASP A 219 60.40 48.48 -10.08
CA ASP A 219 61.28 48.88 -11.18
C ASP A 219 61.60 50.38 -11.15
N SER A 220 60.64 51.22 -10.76
CA SER A 220 60.88 52.66 -10.55
C SER A 220 61.87 52.90 -9.40
N LEU A 221 61.66 52.24 -8.26
CA LEU A 221 62.54 52.31 -7.09
C LEU A 221 63.93 51.75 -7.41
N LYS A 222 64.01 50.68 -8.20
CA LYS A 222 65.27 50.08 -8.63
C LYS A 222 66.05 51.02 -9.55
N ASN A 223 65.38 51.70 -10.48
CA ASN A 223 65.99 52.76 -11.30
C ASN A 223 66.44 53.97 -10.46
N GLN A 224 65.66 54.34 -9.43
CA GLN A 224 66.06 55.39 -8.48
C GLN A 224 67.27 54.98 -7.63
N LEU A 225 67.32 53.73 -7.19
CA LEU A 225 68.47 53.18 -6.48
C LEU A 225 69.71 53.15 -7.38
N GLU A 226 69.55 52.71 -8.64
CA GLU A 226 70.63 52.62 -9.62
C GLU A 226 71.21 54.02 -9.99
N SER A 227 70.36 55.05 -10.02
CA SER A 227 70.78 56.45 -10.18
C SER A 227 71.41 57.04 -8.91
N SER A 228 70.94 56.68 -7.71
CA SER A 228 71.61 57.05 -6.45
C SER A 228 72.99 56.40 -6.33
N THR A 229 73.14 55.12 -6.66
CA THR A 229 74.44 54.42 -6.64
C THR A 229 75.44 55.00 -7.64
N LYS A 230 74.97 55.54 -8.79
CA LYS A 230 75.86 56.29 -9.69
C LYS A 230 76.34 57.59 -9.06
N SER A 231 75.46 58.32 -8.36
CA SER A 231 75.85 59.55 -7.66
C SER A 231 76.80 59.27 -6.48
N GLU A 232 76.58 58.18 -5.74
CA GLU A 232 77.46 57.76 -4.64
C GLU A 232 78.82 57.28 -5.16
N SER A 233 78.86 56.60 -6.33
CA SER A 233 80.10 56.21 -6.99
C SER A 233 80.94 57.42 -7.45
N GLU A 234 80.31 58.46 -8.01
CA GLU A 234 81.00 59.71 -8.38
C GLU A 234 81.51 60.47 -7.14
N ILE A 235 80.77 60.44 -6.03
CA ILE A 235 81.20 61.02 -4.76
C ILE A 235 82.37 60.21 -4.18
N ILE A 236 82.34 58.87 -4.25
CA ILE A 236 83.42 58.00 -3.78
C ILE A 236 84.70 58.23 -4.60
N GLU A 237 84.63 58.32 -5.93
CA GLU A 237 85.80 58.67 -6.76
C GLU A 237 86.38 60.04 -6.41
N SER A 238 85.53 61.05 -6.13
CA SER A 238 85.99 62.37 -5.68
C SER A 238 86.65 62.32 -4.30
N LYS A 239 86.13 61.48 -3.39
CA LYS A 239 86.66 61.26 -2.04
C LYS A 239 87.95 60.45 -2.07
N GLU A 240 88.11 59.49 -2.97
CA GLU A 240 89.34 58.74 -3.18
C GLU A 240 90.45 59.62 -3.77
N LEU A 241 90.13 60.54 -4.68
CA LEU A 241 91.06 61.58 -5.12
C LEU A 241 91.48 62.50 -3.96
N GLU A 242 90.54 62.94 -3.12
CA GLU A 242 90.83 63.75 -1.93
C GLU A 242 91.69 62.99 -0.90
N ILE A 243 91.44 61.68 -0.71
CA ILE A 243 92.24 60.80 0.14
C ILE A 243 93.65 60.61 -0.45
N SER A 244 93.79 60.48 -1.77
CA SER A 244 95.10 60.40 -2.44
C SER A 244 95.92 61.66 -2.21
N GLU A 245 95.31 62.84 -2.35
CA GLU A 245 95.97 64.12 -2.06
C GLU A 245 96.34 64.27 -0.59
N LEU A 246 95.47 63.81 0.33
CA LEU A 246 95.77 63.78 1.76
C LEU A 246 96.89 62.79 2.09
N ASN A 247 96.94 61.63 1.44
CA ASN A 247 98.03 60.66 1.61
C ASN A 247 99.36 61.21 1.11
N ASP A 248 99.37 61.92 -0.02
CA ASP A 248 100.58 62.61 -0.49
C ASP A 248 101.04 63.69 0.52
N LYS A 249 100.08 64.39 1.15
CA LYS A 249 100.35 65.33 2.25
C LYS A 249 100.87 64.64 3.52
N VAL A 250 100.30 63.49 3.88
CA VAL A 250 100.77 62.68 5.01
C VAL A 250 102.18 62.16 4.72
N SER A 251 102.48 61.68 3.52
CA SER A 251 103.84 61.29 3.11
C SER A 251 104.83 62.47 3.14
N GLN A 252 104.39 63.68 2.79
CA GLN A 252 105.21 64.90 2.96
C GLN A 252 105.43 65.22 4.44
N LEU A 253 104.41 65.08 5.28
CA LEU A 253 104.51 65.29 6.73
C LEU A 253 105.37 64.22 7.42
N GLU A 254 105.24 62.95 7.04
CA GLU A 254 106.09 61.85 7.50
C GLU A 254 107.54 62.09 7.13
N LYS A 255 107.82 62.63 5.94
CA LYS A 255 109.17 63.05 5.55
C LYS A 255 109.70 64.20 6.41
N THR A 256 108.86 65.17 6.78
CA THR A 256 109.25 66.21 7.76
C THR A 256 109.38 65.68 9.19
N ILE A 257 108.63 64.66 9.57
CA ILE A 257 108.74 63.97 10.87
C ILE A 257 110.03 63.14 10.92
N ASP A 258 110.42 62.49 9.84
CA ASP A 258 111.69 61.76 9.74
C ASP A 258 112.90 62.71 9.69
N GLU A 259 112.75 63.93 9.16
CA GLU A 259 113.72 65.02 9.31
C GLU A 259 113.80 65.53 10.77
N LEU A 260 112.70 65.52 11.52
CA LEU A 260 112.65 65.90 12.95
C LEU A 260 113.07 64.78 13.94
N LYS A 261 112.93 63.50 13.58
CA LYS A 261 113.33 62.34 14.41
C LYS A 261 114.84 62.10 14.46
N SER A 262 115.63 62.86 13.70
CA SER A 262 117.09 62.72 13.65
C SER A 262 117.86 63.62 14.64
N SER A 263 117.19 64.34 15.55
CA SER A 263 117.88 65.22 16.51
C SER A 263 117.37 65.24 17.95
N ASP A 264 116.69 64.22 18.45
CA ASP A 264 116.31 64.14 19.87
C ASP A 264 116.89 62.88 20.52
N ASP A 265 118.11 63.04 21.05
CA ASP A 265 118.64 62.25 22.16
C ASP A 265 118.90 63.25 23.31
N GLU A 266 118.49 62.86 24.51
CA GLU A 266 118.55 63.57 25.80
C GLU A 266 117.35 64.44 26.26
N SER A 267 116.69 63.88 27.28
CA SER A 267 115.91 64.50 28.36
C SER A 267 114.39 64.52 28.18
N LEU A 268 113.73 63.49 28.76
CA LEU A 268 112.55 63.59 29.66
C LEU A 268 111.98 62.18 30.00
N SER A 269 112.84 61.19 30.18
CA SER A 269 112.51 59.80 30.58
C SER A 269 112.42 59.61 32.11
N GLU A 270 111.92 60.61 32.85
CA GLU A 270 111.89 60.52 34.33
C GLU A 270 110.56 60.97 34.98
N ASP A 271 109.56 61.44 34.21
CA ASP A 271 108.34 62.04 34.78
C ASP A 271 107.04 61.24 34.50
N TYR A 272 106.98 60.44 33.43
CA TYR A 272 105.77 59.70 33.07
C TYR A 272 105.59 58.37 33.83
N SER A 273 106.66 57.81 34.40
CA SER A 273 106.59 56.55 35.15
C SER A 273 106.01 56.71 36.56
N LYS A 274 105.97 57.93 37.12
CA LYS A 274 105.31 58.25 38.41
C LYS A 274 103.85 58.67 38.26
N GLN A 275 103.47 59.28 37.13
CA GLN A 275 102.07 59.64 36.85
C GLN A 275 101.17 58.41 36.60
N ILE A 276 101.75 57.29 36.14
CA ILE A 276 101.00 56.04 35.90
C ILE A 276 100.68 55.31 37.22
N GLU A 277 101.50 55.46 38.28
CA GLU A 277 101.20 54.89 39.61
C GLU A 277 100.14 55.70 40.37
N GLU A 278 100.16 57.04 40.30
CA GLU A 278 99.16 57.90 40.95
C GLU A 278 97.78 57.88 40.27
N LEU A 279 97.73 57.66 38.95
CA LEU A 279 96.46 57.54 38.21
C LEU A 279 95.73 56.21 38.51
N ASN A 280 96.46 55.14 38.81
CA ASN A 280 95.86 53.86 39.16
C ASN A 280 95.23 53.86 40.57
N GLU A 281 95.80 54.59 41.54
CA GLU A 281 95.18 54.76 42.86
C GLU A 281 93.95 55.70 42.82
N LYS A 282 93.91 56.66 41.88
CA LYS A 282 92.75 57.54 41.67
C LYS A 282 91.54 56.78 41.10
N ILE A 283 91.76 55.83 40.19
CA ILE A 283 90.69 55.04 39.55
C ILE A 283 90.01 54.11 40.57
N SER A 284 90.76 53.45 41.45
CA SER A 284 90.15 52.63 42.51
C SER A 284 89.31 53.45 43.52
N SER A 285 89.59 54.74 43.70
CA SER A 285 88.75 55.64 44.52
C SER A 285 87.49 56.13 43.77
N LEU A 286 87.56 56.30 42.45
CA LEU A 286 86.44 56.75 41.60
C LEU A 286 85.50 55.60 41.19
N GLU A 287 85.95 54.34 41.21
CA GLU A 287 85.11 53.15 41.04
C GLU A 287 84.21 52.91 42.27
N SER A 288 84.65 53.31 43.46
CA SER A 288 83.84 53.21 44.69
C SER A 288 82.91 54.40 44.90
N GLU A 289 83.13 55.53 44.21
CA GLU A 289 82.31 56.74 44.26
C GLU A 289 81.24 56.79 43.14
N ASN A 290 81.52 56.21 41.96
CA ASN A 290 80.53 56.02 40.89
C ASN A 290 79.46 54.95 41.18
N LYS A 291 79.62 54.17 42.26
CA LYS A 291 78.60 53.23 42.74
C LYS A 291 77.43 53.94 43.44
N ASN A 292 77.55 55.21 43.82
CA ASN A 292 76.53 55.94 44.60
C ASN A 292 75.93 57.21 43.96
N LEU A 293 76.34 57.66 42.76
CA LEU A 293 75.76 58.84 42.09
C LEU A 293 75.70 58.70 40.56
N LYS A 294 74.97 57.69 40.08
CA LYS A 294 74.38 57.68 38.72
C LYS A 294 72.86 57.55 38.79
N GLU A 295 72.27 58.33 39.71
CA GLU A 295 71.14 59.16 39.31
C GLU A 295 71.59 60.08 38.17
N SER A 296 70.64 60.44 37.31
CA SER A 296 70.82 61.39 36.21
C SER A 296 71.56 60.82 34.99
N SER A 297 70.73 60.38 34.04
CA SER A 297 70.75 60.84 32.64
C SER A 297 72.03 60.64 31.83
N GLY A 298 71.96 59.73 30.85
CA GLY A 298 72.87 59.75 29.72
C GLY A 298 72.46 58.77 28.61
N ALA A 299 72.01 59.33 27.49
CA ALA A 299 71.99 58.80 26.11
C ALA A 299 71.27 57.45 25.89
N GLN A 300 70.11 57.39 25.23
CA GLN A 300 69.86 57.67 23.80
C GLN A 300 70.78 56.84 22.88
N ILE A 301 70.25 55.72 22.37
CA ILE A 301 69.96 55.47 20.95
C ILE A 301 69.22 54.11 20.84
N VAL A 302 68.02 54.21 20.30
CA VAL A 302 67.06 53.21 19.77
C VAL A 302 67.52 52.83 18.33
N PRO A 303 66.99 51.85 17.56
CA PRO A 303 66.11 50.67 17.78
C PRO A 303 66.74 49.35 17.25
N ALA A 304 66.19 48.18 17.61
CA ALA A 304 66.03 47.04 16.68
C ALA A 304 65.22 45.92 17.36
N SER A 305 64.03 45.68 16.83
CA SER A 305 63.00 44.80 17.36
C SER A 305 63.10 43.37 16.80
N ASP A 306 64.24 42.70 16.98
CA ASP A 306 64.46 41.32 16.50
C ASP A 306 64.39 40.27 17.63
N ASN A 307 63.63 40.55 18.69
CA ASN A 307 63.45 39.60 19.79
C ASN A 307 61.98 39.28 20.13
N MET A 308 61.07 39.55 19.19
CA MET A 308 59.67 39.11 19.31
C MET A 308 59.35 37.93 18.39
N ASN A 309 60.03 37.78 17.24
CA ASN A 309 59.86 36.63 16.35
C ASN A 309 60.60 35.37 16.83
N SER A 310 61.75 35.51 17.50
CA SER A 310 62.46 34.40 18.16
C SER A 310 61.66 33.80 19.33
N LEU A 311 61.01 34.66 20.13
CA LEU A 311 60.14 34.23 21.23
C LEU A 311 58.81 33.64 20.74
N ILE A 312 58.27 34.10 19.60
CA ILE A 312 57.08 33.51 18.97
C ILE A 312 57.43 32.13 18.38
N GLU A 313 58.55 31.99 17.69
CA GLU A 313 58.96 30.71 17.10
C GLU A 313 59.31 29.66 18.17
N GLU A 314 59.95 30.07 19.28
CA GLU A 314 60.20 29.21 20.45
C GLU A 314 58.88 28.85 21.19
N PHE A 315 57.89 29.75 21.25
CA PHE A 315 56.56 29.45 21.80
C PHE A 315 55.77 28.50 20.90
N THR A 316 55.89 28.63 19.58
CA THR A 316 55.19 27.77 18.61
C THR A 316 55.81 26.38 18.59
N GLN A 317 57.13 26.27 18.71
CA GLN A 317 57.84 25.00 18.81
C GLN A 317 57.55 24.30 20.15
N LYS A 318 57.56 25.02 21.29
CA LYS A 318 57.14 24.47 22.59
C LYS A 318 55.65 24.13 22.66
N SER A 319 54.79 24.87 21.96
CA SER A 319 53.36 24.56 21.85
C SER A 319 53.13 23.28 21.01
N ASN A 320 53.90 23.07 19.95
CA ASN A 320 53.81 21.85 19.15
C ASN A 320 54.40 20.64 19.89
N GLU A 321 55.50 20.81 20.62
CA GLU A 321 56.03 19.77 21.53
C GLU A 321 55.04 19.46 22.68
N LEU A 322 54.30 20.45 23.18
CA LEU A 322 53.26 20.25 24.20
C LEU A 322 52.03 19.49 23.64
N ILE A 323 51.66 19.73 22.39
CA ILE A 323 50.57 19.01 21.69
C ILE A 323 50.99 17.57 21.40
N GLU A 324 52.25 17.34 21.00
CA GLU A 324 52.81 16.01 20.79
C GLU A 324 52.89 15.23 22.12
N VAL A 325 53.40 15.84 23.19
CA VAL A 325 53.45 15.25 24.54
C VAL A 325 52.05 15.01 25.12
N GLN A 326 51.05 15.85 24.84
CA GLN A 326 49.66 15.60 25.22
C GLN A 326 49.03 14.47 24.42
N SER A 327 49.35 14.33 23.13
CA SER A 327 48.88 13.19 22.32
C SER A 327 49.51 11.86 22.77
N GLU A 328 50.80 11.88 23.15
CA GLU A 328 51.52 10.72 23.69
C GLU A 328 51.00 10.34 25.08
N LEU A 329 50.66 11.33 25.93
CA LEU A 329 50.05 11.13 27.25
C LEU A 329 48.63 10.53 27.14
N GLN A 330 47.84 10.96 26.16
CA GLN A 330 46.51 10.39 25.90
C GLN A 330 46.62 8.95 25.39
N ARG A 331 47.58 8.66 24.50
CA ARG A 331 47.86 7.31 24.00
C ARG A 331 48.38 6.38 25.11
N VAL A 332 49.16 6.90 26.06
CA VAL A 332 49.62 6.16 27.24
C VAL A 332 48.48 5.95 28.26
N GLN A 333 47.56 6.90 28.42
CA GLN A 333 46.36 6.71 29.25
C GLN A 333 45.40 5.66 28.65
N ASP A 334 45.25 5.60 27.33
CA ASP A 334 44.42 4.61 26.66
C ASP A 334 45.08 3.21 26.68
N LEU A 335 46.41 3.12 26.58
CA LEU A 335 47.16 1.87 26.81
C LEU A 335 47.12 1.41 28.29
N ASN A 336 47.11 2.34 29.25
CA ASN A 336 47.02 2.00 30.68
C ASN A 336 45.63 1.47 31.04
N LYS A 337 44.56 2.00 30.43
CA LYS A 337 43.19 1.46 30.58
C LYS A 337 43.04 0.07 29.95
N ILE A 338 43.69 -0.20 28.81
CA ILE A 338 43.71 -1.54 28.19
C ILE A 338 44.49 -2.55 29.06
N ASN A 339 45.59 -2.11 29.69
CA ASN A 339 46.35 -2.94 30.62
C ASN A 339 45.63 -3.17 31.96
N GLU A 340 44.87 -2.19 32.47
CA GLU A 340 43.97 -2.38 33.63
C GLU A 340 42.89 -3.44 33.34
N PHE A 341 42.30 -3.45 32.15
CA PHE A 341 41.32 -4.48 31.78
C PHE A 341 41.95 -5.88 31.65
N LYS A 342 43.19 -6.00 31.14
CA LYS A 342 43.93 -7.28 31.13
C LYS A 342 44.41 -7.72 32.51
N LEU A 343 44.70 -6.80 33.43
CA LEU A 343 45.07 -7.11 34.82
C LEU A 343 43.87 -7.64 35.61
N VAL A 344 42.67 -7.08 35.41
CA VAL A 344 41.44 -7.56 36.06
C VAL A 344 40.99 -8.93 35.53
N GLU A 345 41.27 -9.24 34.26
CA GLU A 345 41.01 -10.56 33.67
C GLU A 345 42.02 -11.62 34.17
N LEU A 346 43.30 -11.27 34.29
CA LEU A 346 44.37 -12.14 34.83
C LEU A 346 44.32 -12.31 36.36
N GLU A 347 43.75 -11.37 37.11
CA GLU A 347 43.49 -11.51 38.56
C GLU A 347 42.32 -12.46 38.84
N ASN A 348 41.30 -12.48 37.98
CA ASN A 348 40.19 -13.44 38.06
C ASN A 348 40.58 -14.85 37.57
N GLU A 349 41.57 -14.97 36.68
CA GLU A 349 42.10 -16.25 36.20
C GLU A 349 43.12 -16.88 37.19
N ASN A 350 43.95 -16.06 37.86
CA ASN A 350 44.88 -16.53 38.90
C ASN A 350 44.18 -16.91 40.23
N ALA A 351 42.96 -16.45 40.47
CA ALA A 351 42.13 -16.90 41.59
C ALA A 351 41.55 -18.31 41.40
N LYS A 352 41.55 -18.86 40.17
CA LYS A 352 41.07 -20.22 39.85
C LYS A 352 42.17 -21.28 39.73
N LEU A 353 43.45 -20.88 39.61
CA LEU A 353 44.59 -21.80 39.48
C LEU A 353 45.44 -21.93 40.77
N LYS A 354 44.98 -21.35 41.88
CA LYS A 354 45.68 -21.35 43.18
C LYS A 354 44.89 -21.95 44.33
N SER A 355 43.84 -22.73 44.04
CA SER A 355 42.99 -23.41 45.04
C SER A 355 43.02 -24.94 44.99
N SER A 356 43.95 -25.57 44.26
CA SER A 356 44.09 -27.04 44.32
C SER A 356 45.50 -27.51 43.97
N ILE A 357 46.44 -27.37 44.91
CA ILE A 357 47.53 -28.31 45.18
C ILE A 357 48.00 -28.09 46.64
N ASP A 358 48.16 -29.21 47.34
CA ASP A 358 48.81 -29.47 48.63
C ASP A 358 48.01 -29.42 49.94
N GLU A 359 47.62 -30.63 50.39
CA GLU A 359 48.16 -31.23 51.62
C GLU A 359 48.53 -32.72 51.36
N ILE A 360 49.80 -33.07 51.56
CA ILE A 360 50.35 -34.43 51.82
C ILE A 360 50.71 -34.46 53.33
N PRO A 361 50.82 -35.60 54.04
CA PRO A 361 52.16 -36.22 54.15
C PRO A 361 52.25 -37.75 54.41
N ASP A 362 53.39 -38.30 53.95
CA ASP A 362 54.29 -39.33 54.54
C ASP A 362 53.85 -40.78 54.84
N ASN A 363 54.64 -41.80 54.43
CA ASN A 363 55.97 -42.08 55.04
C ASN A 363 56.70 -43.37 54.51
N THR A 364 57.99 -43.20 54.14
CA THR A 364 59.23 -43.98 54.47
C THR A 364 59.60 -45.42 54.02
N THR A 365 60.70 -45.47 53.22
CA THR A 365 62.02 -46.20 53.35
C THR A 365 62.10 -47.74 53.38
N SER A 366 62.72 -48.43 52.39
CA SER A 366 64.18 -48.78 52.18
C SER A 366 64.77 -49.68 53.27
N SER A 367 65.64 -50.69 53.08
CA SER A 367 66.40 -51.35 51.99
C SER A 367 67.09 -52.56 52.68
N ASP A 368 67.35 -53.65 51.93
CA ASP A 368 68.39 -54.71 52.04
C ASP A 368 68.85 -55.24 53.45
N ASP A 369 69.03 -56.54 53.72
CA ASP A 369 69.85 -57.49 52.97
C ASP A 369 69.64 -58.94 53.52
N SER A 370 69.64 -59.93 52.63
CA SER A 370 70.17 -61.31 52.72
C SER A 370 70.20 -62.09 54.07
N GLU A 371 69.62 -63.31 54.06
CA GLU A 371 69.75 -64.40 55.08
C GLU A 371 68.72 -64.50 56.23
N LEU A 372 67.48 -64.06 56.00
CA LEU A 372 66.28 -64.81 56.46
C LEU A 372 65.42 -65.27 55.25
N THR A 373 66.09 -65.35 54.09
CA THR A 373 65.56 -65.65 52.76
C THR A 373 65.05 -67.08 52.61
N GLU A 374 65.52 -68.07 53.38
CA GLU A 374 65.02 -69.45 53.25
C GLU A 374 63.70 -69.72 54.00
N GLU A 375 63.41 -68.99 55.09
CA GLU A 375 62.15 -69.13 55.83
C GLU A 375 61.04 -68.23 55.26
N ILE A 376 61.42 -67.08 54.69
CA ILE A 376 60.53 -66.17 53.96
C ILE A 376 60.10 -66.77 52.62
N ASP A 377 60.93 -67.53 51.90
CA ASP A 377 60.54 -68.13 50.61
C ASP A 377 59.43 -69.21 50.78
N SER A 378 59.48 -69.99 51.87
CA SER A 378 58.43 -70.95 52.23
C SER A 378 57.09 -70.29 52.56
N LEU A 379 57.12 -69.16 53.28
CA LEU A 379 55.92 -68.40 53.62
C LEU A 379 55.42 -67.57 52.43
N LYS A 380 56.29 -67.04 51.57
CA LYS A 380 55.93 -66.34 50.32
C LYS A 380 55.25 -67.26 49.32
N GLU A 381 55.66 -68.53 49.19
CA GLU A 381 55.00 -69.46 48.26
C GLU A 381 53.56 -69.78 48.71
N LYS A 382 53.33 -69.93 50.03
CA LYS A 382 51.96 -70.07 50.58
C LYS A 382 51.15 -68.78 50.52
N LEU A 383 51.78 -67.61 50.73
CA LEU A 383 51.12 -66.32 50.59
C LEU A 383 50.71 -66.09 49.14
N SER A 384 51.59 -66.40 48.18
CA SER A 384 51.32 -66.24 46.75
C SER A 384 50.21 -67.18 46.25
N GLN A 385 50.12 -68.41 46.77
CA GLN A 385 48.96 -69.28 46.50
C GLN A 385 47.66 -68.73 47.11
N LYS A 386 47.71 -68.15 48.32
CA LYS A 386 46.54 -67.52 48.94
C LYS A 386 46.14 -66.21 48.27
N ASP A 387 47.09 -65.43 47.79
CA ASP A 387 46.85 -64.19 47.04
C ASP A 387 46.25 -64.49 45.67
N ALA A 388 46.65 -65.58 45.00
CA ALA A 388 46.01 -66.06 43.79
C ALA A 388 44.56 -66.53 44.04
N GLU A 389 44.32 -67.22 45.16
CA GLU A 389 42.97 -67.68 45.55
C GLU A 389 42.06 -66.54 46.01
N ILE A 390 42.62 -65.48 46.62
CA ILE A 390 41.91 -64.24 46.96
C ILE A 390 41.60 -63.44 45.70
N SER A 391 42.56 -63.31 44.78
CA SER A 391 42.34 -62.61 43.51
C SER A 391 41.24 -63.28 42.67
N ASP A 392 41.13 -64.60 42.67
CA ASP A 392 40.09 -65.33 41.93
C ASP A 392 38.70 -65.24 42.62
N LYS A 393 38.69 -65.04 43.93
CA LYS A 393 37.44 -64.73 44.67
C LYS A 393 37.02 -63.27 44.53
N ASP A 394 37.97 -62.34 44.47
CA ASP A 394 37.68 -60.92 44.27
C ASP A 394 37.13 -60.66 42.86
N THR A 395 37.62 -61.36 41.84
CA THR A 395 37.02 -61.33 40.50
C THR A 395 35.62 -61.91 40.49
N GLN A 396 35.37 -63.05 41.16
CA GLN A 396 34.02 -63.62 41.26
C GLN A 396 33.04 -62.72 42.04
N ILE A 397 33.50 -62.06 43.10
CA ILE A 397 32.68 -61.11 43.86
C ILE A 397 32.37 -59.88 43.00
N SER A 398 33.36 -59.37 42.26
CA SER A 398 33.15 -58.24 41.34
C SER A 398 32.15 -58.57 40.24
N ASP A 399 32.23 -59.76 39.65
CA ASP A 399 31.28 -60.22 38.63
C ASP A 399 29.87 -60.41 39.19
N LEU A 400 29.74 -60.95 40.41
CA LEU A 400 28.44 -61.10 41.06
C LEU A 400 27.82 -59.74 41.43
N LYS A 401 28.65 -58.78 41.85
CA LYS A 401 28.19 -57.43 42.21
C LYS A 401 27.70 -56.66 40.98
N ALA A 402 28.45 -56.72 39.88
CA ALA A 402 28.04 -56.13 38.60
C ALA A 402 26.75 -56.75 38.06
N ARG A 403 26.54 -58.06 38.26
CA ARG A 403 25.29 -58.73 37.87
C ARG A 403 24.10 -58.33 38.75
N LEU A 404 24.32 -58.08 40.04
CA LEU A 404 23.27 -57.63 40.96
C LEU A 404 22.83 -56.19 40.65
N GLU A 405 23.79 -55.29 40.41
CA GLU A 405 23.55 -53.89 40.02
C GLU A 405 22.75 -53.81 38.71
N SER A 406 23.14 -54.61 37.71
CA SER A 406 22.43 -54.73 36.43
C SER A 406 20.98 -55.25 36.56
N THR A 407 20.68 -56.02 37.60
CA THR A 407 19.33 -56.59 37.77
C THR A 407 18.42 -55.61 38.50
N LEU A 408 18.93 -54.85 39.48
CA LEU A 408 18.16 -53.82 40.17
C LEU A 408 17.77 -52.65 39.26
N ASP A 409 18.68 -52.18 38.40
CA ASP A 409 18.37 -51.08 37.47
C ASP A 409 17.29 -51.49 36.45
N SER A 410 17.30 -52.75 36.00
CA SER A 410 16.27 -53.30 35.12
C SER A 410 14.88 -53.35 35.79
N ASP A 411 14.82 -53.69 37.07
CA ASP A 411 13.54 -53.84 37.78
C ASP A 411 12.90 -52.48 38.14
N ASP A 412 13.71 -51.46 38.48
CA ASP A 412 13.21 -50.10 38.73
C ASP A 412 12.75 -49.39 37.44
N GLU A 413 13.42 -49.64 36.32
CA GLU A 413 13.01 -49.12 35.02
C GLU A 413 11.70 -49.76 34.54
N GLN A 414 11.51 -51.05 34.79
CA GLN A 414 10.24 -51.75 34.52
C GLN A 414 9.10 -51.23 35.41
N LEU A 415 9.35 -50.98 36.70
CA LEU A 415 8.32 -50.51 37.63
C LEU A 415 7.80 -49.11 37.28
N ASN A 416 8.69 -48.20 36.86
CA ASN A 416 8.29 -46.86 36.41
C ASN A 416 7.53 -46.89 35.09
N LYS A 417 7.90 -47.79 34.18
CA LYS A 417 7.20 -47.98 32.90
C LYS A 417 5.77 -48.50 33.12
N VAL A 418 5.59 -49.46 34.03
CA VAL A 418 4.26 -49.98 34.39
C VAL A 418 3.38 -48.90 35.04
N LYS A 419 3.94 -48.04 35.89
CA LYS A 419 3.17 -46.92 36.47
C LYS A 419 2.74 -45.90 35.43
N GLN A 420 3.62 -45.56 34.49
CA GLN A 420 3.30 -44.62 33.42
C GLN A 420 2.26 -45.22 32.46
N ASP A 421 2.38 -46.51 32.13
CA ASP A 421 1.39 -47.22 31.31
C ASP A 421 0.02 -47.29 31.96
N LEU A 422 -0.03 -47.41 33.30
CA LEU A 422 -1.31 -47.41 34.03
C LEU A 422 -1.99 -46.04 33.98
N ILE A 423 -1.24 -44.95 34.15
CA ILE A 423 -1.78 -43.58 34.07
C ILE A 423 -2.27 -43.29 32.65
N ASN A 424 -1.48 -43.67 31.64
CA ASN A 424 -1.85 -43.49 30.24
C ASN A 424 -3.12 -44.27 29.90
N LYS A 425 -3.25 -45.52 30.37
CA LYS A 425 -4.47 -46.32 30.17
C LYS A 425 -5.70 -45.74 30.86
N THR A 426 -5.56 -45.13 32.03
CA THR A 426 -6.70 -44.47 32.69
C THR A 426 -7.17 -43.27 31.88
N GLN A 427 -6.26 -42.44 31.36
CA GLN A 427 -6.61 -41.32 30.50
C GLN A 427 -7.20 -41.77 29.14
N GLU A 428 -6.71 -42.88 28.61
CA GLU A 428 -7.23 -43.48 27.37
C GLU A 428 -8.65 -44.03 27.56
N TYR A 429 -8.96 -44.57 28.75
CA TYR A 429 -10.30 -45.02 29.12
C TYR A 429 -11.28 -43.84 29.23
N ASP A 430 -10.88 -42.76 29.91
CA ASP A 430 -11.70 -41.55 30.03
C ASP A 430 -11.98 -40.91 28.66
N ALA A 431 -11.00 -40.93 27.76
CA ALA A 431 -11.16 -40.46 26.39
C ALA A 431 -12.08 -41.38 25.55
N LEU A 432 -11.99 -42.70 25.74
CA LEU A 432 -12.88 -43.65 25.09
C LEU A 432 -14.33 -43.50 25.54
N GLU A 433 -14.55 -43.24 26.84
CA GLU A 433 -15.88 -43.01 27.40
C GLU A 433 -16.52 -41.73 26.83
N LEU A 434 -15.72 -40.69 26.58
CA LEU A 434 -16.17 -39.46 25.93
C LEU A 434 -16.50 -39.67 24.44
N ASP A 435 -15.67 -40.43 23.70
CA ASP A 435 -15.91 -40.78 22.29
C ASP A 435 -17.15 -41.68 22.12
N LEU A 436 -17.42 -42.57 23.08
CA LEU A 436 -18.66 -43.37 23.12
C LEU A 436 -19.90 -42.48 23.27
N LEU A 437 -19.85 -41.47 24.15
CA LEU A 437 -20.94 -40.49 24.31
C LEU A 437 -21.17 -39.65 23.03
N GLU A 438 -20.10 -39.24 22.34
CA GLU A 438 -20.23 -38.53 21.05
C GLU A 438 -20.74 -39.43 19.92
N LYS A 439 -20.34 -40.70 19.90
CA LYS A 439 -20.86 -41.70 18.97
C LYS A 439 -22.34 -41.99 19.19
N ASP A 440 -22.79 -42.08 20.43
CA ASP A 440 -24.21 -42.21 20.74
C ASP A 440 -25.00 -40.97 20.32
N ALA A 441 -24.46 -39.77 20.50
CA ALA A 441 -25.08 -38.53 20.02
C ALA A 441 -25.18 -38.47 18.48
N THR A 442 -24.15 -38.93 17.77
CA THR A 442 -24.16 -38.98 16.30
C THR A 442 -25.10 -40.06 15.76
N ILE A 443 -25.19 -41.23 16.39
CA ILE A 443 -26.17 -42.27 16.05
C ILE A 443 -27.59 -41.74 16.20
N GLU A 444 -27.89 -41.00 17.28
CA GLU A 444 -29.22 -40.41 17.48
C GLU A 444 -29.53 -39.34 16.41
N SER A 445 -28.52 -38.57 15.99
CA SER A 445 -28.65 -37.63 14.88
C SER A 445 -28.95 -38.33 13.54
N PHE A 446 -28.29 -39.46 13.27
CA PHE A 446 -28.54 -40.23 12.04
C PHE A 446 -29.90 -40.90 12.04
N LYS A 447 -30.38 -41.32 13.22
CA LYS A 447 -31.73 -41.86 13.38
C LYS A 447 -32.79 -40.81 13.07
N GLN A 448 -32.60 -39.57 13.55
CA GLN A 448 -33.47 -38.45 13.19
C GLN A 448 -33.42 -38.09 11.70
N GLN A 449 -32.24 -38.14 11.06
CA GLN A 449 -32.12 -37.92 9.62
C GLN A 449 -32.81 -39.03 8.81
N TYR A 450 -32.69 -40.28 9.24
CA TYR A 450 -33.38 -41.41 8.62
C TYR A 450 -34.90 -41.28 8.73
N GLU A 451 -35.41 -40.90 9.89
CA GLU A 451 -36.84 -40.64 10.08
C GLU A 451 -37.35 -39.52 9.16
N LYS A 452 -36.61 -38.39 9.06
CA LYS A 452 -36.94 -37.32 8.10
C LYS A 452 -36.95 -37.79 6.65
N LYS A 453 -35.95 -38.59 6.24
CA LYS A 453 -35.90 -39.13 4.88
C LYS A 453 -37.06 -40.10 4.60
N ASN A 454 -37.49 -40.85 5.59
CA ASN A 454 -38.65 -41.73 5.48
C ASN A 454 -39.97 -40.95 5.38
N GLU A 455 -40.09 -39.82 6.08
CA GLU A 455 -41.21 -38.89 5.93
C GLU A 455 -41.24 -38.24 4.54
N GLU A 456 -40.09 -37.80 4.02
CA GLU A 456 -39.96 -37.28 2.66
C GLU A 456 -40.36 -38.33 1.62
N PHE A 457 -39.96 -39.59 1.80
CA PHE A 457 -40.35 -40.68 0.91
C PHE A 457 -41.87 -40.90 0.91
N LYS A 458 -42.52 -40.90 2.08
CA LYS A 458 -43.99 -40.98 2.19
C LYS A 458 -44.69 -39.80 1.51
N LEU A 459 -44.14 -38.60 1.64
CA LEU A 459 -44.69 -37.42 0.98
C LEU A 459 -44.57 -37.53 -0.55
N LEU A 460 -43.45 -38.07 -1.04
CA LEU A 460 -43.23 -38.29 -2.47
C LEU A 460 -44.15 -39.38 -3.03
N GLU A 461 -44.40 -40.44 -2.26
CA GLU A 461 -45.35 -41.50 -2.58
C GLU A 461 -46.78 -40.96 -2.68
N SER A 462 -47.21 -40.13 -1.72
CA SER A 462 -48.52 -39.45 -1.77
C SER A 462 -48.64 -38.51 -2.98
N LYS A 463 -47.59 -37.75 -3.32
CA LYS A 463 -47.58 -36.90 -4.51
C LYS A 463 -47.65 -37.69 -5.81
N PHE A 464 -47.04 -38.87 -5.84
CA PHE A 464 -47.11 -39.76 -7.00
C PHE A 464 -48.55 -40.30 -7.18
N GLU A 465 -49.20 -40.71 -6.09
CA GLU A 465 -50.61 -41.14 -6.13
C GLU A 465 -51.56 -40.01 -6.58
N GLU A 466 -51.34 -38.77 -6.10
CA GLU A 466 -52.10 -37.59 -6.55
C GLU A 466 -51.90 -37.31 -8.05
N LEU A 467 -50.66 -37.43 -8.56
CA LEU A 467 -50.37 -37.26 -9.98
C LEU A 467 -51.00 -38.37 -10.82
N GLU A 468 -51.00 -39.62 -10.35
CA GLU A 468 -51.66 -40.73 -11.02
C GLU A 468 -53.18 -40.49 -11.10
N GLN A 469 -53.78 -39.99 -10.01
CA GLN A 469 -55.20 -39.66 -9.97
C GLN A 469 -55.55 -38.47 -10.88
N SER A 470 -54.72 -37.42 -10.90
CA SER A 470 -54.87 -36.28 -11.81
C SER A 470 -54.76 -36.70 -13.28
N ASN A 471 -53.79 -37.57 -13.60
CA ASN A 471 -53.61 -38.09 -14.94
C ASN A 471 -54.83 -38.94 -15.38
N LYS A 472 -55.41 -39.71 -14.46
CA LYS A 472 -56.66 -40.44 -14.71
C LYS A 472 -57.82 -39.50 -15.01
N THR A 473 -57.97 -38.41 -14.24
CA THR A 473 -58.99 -37.39 -14.51
C THR A 473 -58.76 -36.70 -15.87
N ALA A 474 -57.51 -36.37 -16.22
CA ALA A 474 -57.18 -35.78 -17.51
C ALA A 474 -57.49 -36.73 -18.69
N VAL A 475 -57.30 -38.04 -18.51
CA VAL A 475 -57.68 -39.06 -19.51
C VAL A 475 -59.20 -39.15 -19.66
N GLU A 476 -59.96 -39.08 -18.56
CA GLU A 476 -61.42 -39.05 -18.59
C GLU A 476 -61.95 -37.77 -19.27
N GLU A 477 -61.34 -36.62 -18.98
CA GLU A 477 -61.65 -35.35 -19.65
C GLU A 477 -61.33 -35.39 -21.15
N LEU A 478 -60.17 -35.93 -21.54
CA LEU A 478 -59.80 -36.15 -22.94
C LEU A 478 -60.80 -37.07 -23.65
N SER A 479 -61.28 -38.11 -22.99
CA SER A 479 -62.31 -39.00 -23.54
C SER A 479 -63.62 -38.23 -23.76
N SER A 480 -64.03 -37.39 -22.81
CA SER A 480 -65.25 -36.58 -22.93
C SER A 480 -65.15 -35.50 -24.02
N LEU A 481 -63.96 -34.89 -24.18
CA LEU A 481 -63.68 -33.93 -25.24
C LEU A 481 -63.67 -34.61 -26.60
N LYS A 482 -63.08 -35.80 -26.69
CA LYS A 482 -63.09 -36.61 -27.93
C LYS A 482 -64.52 -37.00 -28.33
N GLU A 483 -65.37 -37.31 -27.36
CA GLU A 483 -66.79 -37.60 -27.61
C GLU A 483 -67.54 -36.35 -28.11
N LYS A 484 -67.32 -35.18 -27.49
CA LYS A 484 -67.84 -33.89 -27.99
C LYS A 484 -67.31 -33.50 -29.36
N THR A 485 -66.03 -33.78 -29.65
CA THR A 485 -65.44 -33.55 -30.97
C THR A 485 -66.10 -34.46 -32.01
N ASN A 486 -66.31 -35.73 -31.69
CA ASN A 486 -67.05 -36.64 -32.57
C ASN A 486 -68.50 -36.18 -32.77
N GLU A 487 -69.19 -35.68 -31.74
CA GLU A 487 -70.54 -35.10 -31.90
C GLU A 487 -70.52 -33.87 -32.81
N LYS A 488 -69.54 -32.98 -32.65
CA LYS A 488 -69.34 -31.82 -33.52
C LYS A 488 -68.96 -32.20 -34.95
N ASP A 489 -68.17 -33.25 -35.14
CA ASP A 489 -67.83 -33.78 -36.46
C ASP A 489 -69.05 -34.43 -37.12
N ILE A 490 -69.93 -35.07 -36.36
CA ILE A 490 -71.23 -35.54 -36.86
C ILE A 490 -72.10 -34.34 -37.25
N GLU A 491 -72.15 -33.29 -36.42
CA GLU A 491 -72.90 -32.04 -36.70
C GLU A 491 -72.35 -31.32 -37.96
N ILE A 492 -71.03 -31.22 -38.09
CA ILE A 492 -70.34 -30.69 -39.28
C ILE A 492 -70.66 -31.57 -40.49
N ASN A 493 -70.55 -32.90 -40.39
CA ASN A 493 -70.88 -33.79 -41.50
C ASN A 493 -72.36 -33.70 -41.91
N THR A 494 -73.29 -33.49 -40.97
CA THR A 494 -74.70 -33.22 -41.30
C THR A 494 -74.90 -31.86 -41.97
N LEU A 495 -74.14 -30.83 -41.59
CA LEU A 495 -74.14 -29.52 -42.26
C LEU A 495 -73.45 -29.56 -43.64
N THR A 496 -72.49 -30.48 -43.82
CA THR A 496 -71.77 -30.69 -45.09
C THR A 496 -72.63 -31.50 -46.07
N LEU A 497 -73.57 -32.33 -45.59
CA LEU A 497 -74.58 -32.99 -46.42
C LEU A 497 -75.64 -32.01 -46.98
N ASP A 498 -75.76 -30.81 -46.43
CA ASP A 498 -76.57 -29.70 -46.98
C ASP A 498 -75.81 -28.89 -48.07
N GLU A 499 -74.58 -29.28 -48.44
CA GLU A 499 -73.81 -28.63 -49.51
C GLU A 499 -74.46 -28.75 -50.89
N GLU A 500 -75.28 -29.77 -51.16
CA GLU A 500 -75.99 -29.86 -52.46
C GLU A 500 -76.97 -28.69 -52.65
N SER A 501 -77.64 -28.23 -51.58
CA SER A 501 -78.52 -27.06 -51.61
C SER A 501 -77.77 -25.73 -51.78
N ASN A 502 -76.55 -25.64 -51.26
CA ASN A 502 -75.75 -24.41 -51.30
C ASN A 502 -74.91 -24.31 -52.59
N VAL A 503 -74.45 -25.43 -53.14
CA VAL A 503 -73.75 -25.49 -54.44
C VAL A 503 -74.67 -25.07 -55.58
N ASP A 504 -75.95 -25.45 -55.55
CA ASP A 504 -76.92 -25.02 -56.56
C ASP A 504 -77.24 -23.52 -56.45
N LYS A 505 -77.26 -22.97 -55.23
CA LYS A 505 -77.45 -21.53 -54.98
C LYS A 505 -76.24 -20.69 -55.39
N ILE A 506 -75.03 -21.21 -55.18
CA ILE A 506 -73.78 -20.60 -55.62
C ILE A 506 -73.71 -20.59 -57.15
N LYS A 507 -74.07 -21.68 -57.84
CA LYS A 507 -74.15 -21.71 -59.31
C LYS A 507 -75.16 -20.71 -59.87
N GLU A 508 -76.29 -20.53 -59.20
CA GLU A 508 -77.29 -19.53 -59.60
C GLU A 508 -76.78 -18.09 -59.39
N LEU A 509 -76.06 -17.83 -58.29
CA LEU A 509 -75.43 -16.53 -58.02
C LEU A 509 -74.26 -16.23 -58.97
N GLU A 510 -73.43 -17.21 -59.31
CA GLU A 510 -72.35 -17.09 -60.30
C GLU A 510 -72.90 -16.76 -61.69
N LYS A 511 -74.04 -17.34 -62.06
CA LYS A 511 -74.74 -17.02 -63.32
C LYS A 511 -75.27 -15.59 -63.35
N ILE A 512 -75.80 -15.09 -62.23
CA ILE A 512 -76.28 -13.70 -62.09
C ILE A 512 -75.11 -12.71 -62.14
N LEU A 513 -73.99 -13.04 -61.48
CA LEU A 513 -72.78 -12.22 -61.50
C LEU A 513 -72.19 -12.11 -62.91
N ALA A 514 -72.10 -13.22 -63.65
CA ALA A 514 -71.63 -13.21 -65.02
C ALA A 514 -72.51 -12.34 -65.95
N GLN A 515 -73.83 -12.37 -65.77
CA GLN A 515 -74.75 -11.49 -66.51
C GLN A 515 -74.58 -10.01 -66.15
N LYS A 516 -74.30 -9.70 -64.88
CA LYS A 516 -74.08 -8.33 -64.43
C LYS A 516 -72.74 -7.77 -64.88
N ASP A 517 -71.69 -8.59 -64.95
CA ASP A 517 -70.39 -8.18 -65.48
C ASP A 517 -70.46 -7.90 -66.99
N GLU A 518 -71.24 -8.67 -67.74
CA GLU A 518 -71.50 -8.41 -69.17
C GLU A 518 -72.31 -7.10 -69.37
N GLU A 519 -73.27 -6.82 -68.47
CA GLU A 519 -74.04 -5.57 -68.46
C GLU A 519 -73.15 -4.36 -68.11
N ILE A 520 -72.26 -4.48 -67.13
CA ILE A 520 -71.28 -3.44 -66.75
C ILE A 520 -70.28 -3.19 -67.87
N ALA A 521 -69.77 -4.25 -68.53
CA ALA A 521 -68.89 -4.11 -69.69
C ALA A 521 -69.58 -3.34 -70.83
N SER A 522 -70.88 -3.61 -71.07
CA SER A 522 -71.67 -2.89 -72.07
C SER A 522 -71.94 -1.42 -71.70
N LEU A 523 -72.04 -1.09 -70.41
CA LEU A 523 -72.23 0.28 -69.92
C LEU A 523 -70.92 1.09 -69.89
N LYS A 524 -69.79 0.43 -69.63
CA LYS A 524 -68.47 1.07 -69.63
C LYS A 524 -68.03 1.48 -71.05
N VAL A 525 -68.32 0.65 -72.05
CA VAL A 525 -68.15 1.00 -73.48
C VAL A 525 -69.04 2.17 -73.90
N LYS A 526 -70.23 2.33 -73.31
CA LYS A 526 -71.11 3.49 -73.56
C LYS A 526 -70.68 4.77 -72.82
N LEU A 527 -69.92 4.64 -71.73
CA LEU A 527 -69.44 5.78 -70.93
C LEU A 527 -68.14 6.37 -71.53
N ASP A 528 -67.32 5.55 -72.17
CA ASP A 528 -66.07 5.96 -72.83
C ASP A 528 -66.31 6.62 -74.22
N GLU A 529 -67.53 6.59 -74.77
CA GLU A 529 -67.91 7.29 -76.03
C GLU A 529 -68.45 8.72 -75.81
N VAL A 530 -68.60 9.19 -74.56
CA VAL A 530 -69.11 10.55 -74.27
C VAL A 530 -67.95 11.50 -73.99
N ALA A 531 -67.47 12.15 -75.05
CA ALA A 531 -66.61 13.33 -74.96
C ALA A 531 -67.43 14.54 -74.49
N ILE A 532 -67.04 15.17 -73.38
CA ILE A 532 -67.46 16.53 -73.02
C ILE A 532 -66.24 17.40 -72.79
N ASP A 533 -66.38 18.56 -73.42
CA ASP A 533 -65.43 19.56 -73.85
C ASP A 533 -65.24 20.66 -72.78
N LEU A 534 -64.25 21.53 -73.04
CA LEU A 534 -64.07 22.90 -72.52
C LEU A 534 -63.36 23.14 -71.17
N THR A 535 -62.07 23.43 -71.31
CA THR A 535 -61.42 24.72 -71.00
C THR A 535 -61.85 25.49 -69.74
N ALA A 536 -60.92 25.67 -68.79
CA ALA A 536 -60.74 26.93 -68.07
C ALA A 536 -59.26 27.05 -67.61
N GLU A 537 -58.65 28.15 -68.02
CA GLU A 537 -57.30 28.62 -67.69
C GLU A 537 -57.13 28.97 -66.21
N GLU A 538 -55.86 28.98 -65.81
CA GLU A 538 -55.28 29.74 -64.69
C GLU A 538 -55.72 29.37 -63.27
N ASN A 539 -55.00 28.42 -62.66
CA ASN A 539 -54.23 28.68 -61.43
C ASN A 539 -53.42 27.47 -60.95
N SER A 540 -52.16 27.76 -60.60
CA SER A 540 -51.31 27.09 -59.61
C SER A 540 -50.44 25.90 -60.06
N ASP A 541 -49.16 26.19 -60.28
CA ASP A 541 -48.07 25.19 -60.39
C ASP A 541 -47.97 24.25 -59.17
N GLU A 542 -48.56 24.61 -58.00
CA GLU A 542 -48.66 23.72 -56.83
C GLU A 542 -49.63 22.57 -57.05
N LEU A 543 -50.79 22.82 -57.68
CA LEU A 543 -51.75 21.76 -58.01
C LEU A 543 -51.18 20.81 -59.06
N GLN A 544 -50.32 21.30 -59.96
CA GLN A 544 -49.65 20.46 -60.94
C GLN A 544 -48.55 19.58 -60.32
N ASN A 545 -47.82 20.08 -59.32
CA ASN A 545 -46.85 19.28 -58.56
C ASN A 545 -47.54 18.30 -57.60
N GLU A 546 -48.60 18.69 -56.90
CA GLU A 546 -49.42 17.77 -56.11
C GLU A 546 -50.08 16.70 -56.98
N LEU A 547 -50.55 17.04 -58.19
CA LEU A 547 -51.05 16.06 -59.14
C LEU A 547 -49.96 15.08 -59.61
N LYS A 548 -48.71 15.56 -59.73
CA LYS A 548 -47.57 14.75 -60.15
C LYS A 548 -47.10 13.83 -59.01
N GLU A 549 -47.08 14.32 -57.77
CA GLU A 549 -46.82 13.51 -56.58
C GLU A 549 -47.95 12.52 -56.30
N ALA A 550 -49.21 12.93 -56.42
CA ALA A 550 -50.36 12.04 -56.27
C ALA A 550 -50.36 10.94 -57.34
N LYS A 551 -50.01 11.26 -58.60
CA LYS A 551 -49.80 10.25 -59.65
C LYS A 551 -48.64 9.33 -59.32
N LYS A 552 -47.51 9.85 -58.82
CA LYS A 552 -46.36 9.03 -58.42
C LYS A 552 -46.72 8.10 -57.26
N ALA A 553 -47.40 8.59 -56.24
CA ALA A 553 -47.90 7.81 -55.12
C ALA A 553 -48.93 6.76 -55.56
N LEU A 554 -49.80 7.10 -56.54
CA LEU A 554 -50.75 6.15 -57.12
C LEU A 554 -50.01 5.04 -57.88
N TYR A 555 -49.00 5.37 -58.68
CA TYR A 555 -48.18 4.36 -59.37
C TYR A 555 -47.35 3.50 -58.41
N GLU A 556 -46.82 4.09 -57.34
CA GLU A 556 -46.14 3.34 -56.27
C GLU A 556 -47.12 2.41 -55.54
N LYS A 557 -48.37 2.86 -55.29
CA LYS A 557 -49.42 2.03 -54.70
C LYS A 557 -49.93 0.94 -55.63
N ASP A 558 -50.04 1.20 -56.92
CA ASP A 558 -50.37 0.18 -57.93
C ASP A 558 -49.25 -0.85 -58.05
N ALA A 559 -47.98 -0.42 -58.01
CA ALA A 559 -46.84 -1.34 -57.99
C ALA A 559 -46.77 -2.16 -56.69
N GLU A 560 -47.08 -1.55 -55.54
CA GLU A 560 -47.24 -2.26 -54.26
C GLU A 560 -48.41 -3.25 -54.32
N TYR A 561 -49.54 -2.88 -54.93
CA TYR A 561 -50.70 -3.75 -55.09
C TYR A 561 -50.39 -4.93 -56.02
N ASP A 562 -49.71 -4.69 -57.14
CA ASP A 562 -49.28 -5.76 -58.05
C ASP A 562 -48.27 -6.70 -57.38
N LYS A 563 -47.35 -6.16 -56.56
CA LYS A 563 -46.43 -6.95 -55.75
C LYS A 563 -47.18 -7.76 -54.69
N LEU A 564 -48.13 -7.14 -53.97
CA LEU A 564 -48.95 -7.82 -52.97
C LEU A 564 -49.84 -8.90 -53.60
N LYS A 565 -50.35 -8.67 -54.80
CA LYS A 565 -51.11 -9.64 -55.59
C LYS A 565 -50.22 -10.79 -56.07
N LEU A 566 -48.97 -10.52 -56.43
CA LEU A 566 -47.99 -11.55 -56.76
C LEU A 566 -47.67 -12.41 -55.53
N ASP A 567 -47.39 -11.76 -54.40
CA ASP A 567 -47.10 -12.41 -53.12
C ASP A 567 -48.29 -13.23 -52.62
N PHE A 568 -49.51 -12.69 -52.71
CA PHE A 568 -50.75 -13.42 -52.38
C PHE A 568 -50.95 -14.66 -53.27
N ASN A 569 -50.69 -14.55 -54.57
CA ASN A 569 -50.80 -15.69 -55.47
C ASN A 569 -49.70 -16.73 -55.23
N GLN A 570 -48.48 -16.32 -54.89
CA GLN A 570 -47.42 -17.24 -54.48
C GLN A 570 -47.76 -17.93 -53.17
N LEU A 571 -48.27 -17.19 -52.18
CA LEU A 571 -48.72 -17.73 -50.91
C LEU A 571 -49.85 -18.74 -51.14
N ARG A 572 -50.89 -18.37 -51.88
CA ARG A 572 -52.01 -19.25 -52.25
C ARG A 572 -51.52 -20.51 -52.97
N LYS A 573 -50.55 -20.39 -53.87
CA LYS A 573 -49.96 -21.54 -54.57
C LYS A 573 -49.17 -22.45 -53.63
N SER A 574 -48.41 -21.88 -52.68
CA SER A 574 -47.68 -22.66 -51.67
C SER A 574 -48.61 -23.35 -50.69
N THR A 575 -49.65 -22.66 -50.21
CA THR A 575 -50.65 -23.20 -49.29
C THR A 575 -51.47 -24.29 -49.97
N SER A 576 -51.87 -24.08 -51.24
CA SER A 576 -52.55 -25.12 -52.01
C SER A 576 -51.66 -26.34 -52.21
N LYS A 577 -50.35 -26.15 -52.42
CA LYS A 577 -49.40 -27.27 -52.57
C LYS A 577 -49.23 -28.04 -51.25
N GLN A 578 -49.10 -27.33 -50.13
CA GLN A 578 -49.06 -27.95 -48.80
C GLN A 578 -50.35 -28.71 -48.47
N ILE A 579 -51.52 -28.14 -48.80
CA ILE A 579 -52.81 -28.83 -48.61
C ILE A 579 -52.86 -30.11 -49.46
N THR A 580 -52.39 -30.08 -50.71
CA THR A 580 -52.34 -31.30 -51.53
C THR A 580 -51.35 -32.33 -51.00
N GLU A 581 -50.16 -31.91 -50.55
CA GLU A 581 -49.15 -32.81 -49.96
C GLU A 581 -49.63 -33.43 -48.63
N LEU A 582 -50.33 -32.65 -47.80
CA LEU A 582 -50.96 -33.14 -46.57
C LEU A 582 -52.10 -34.12 -46.86
N ASN A 583 -52.96 -33.84 -47.84
CA ASN A 583 -54.04 -34.76 -48.23
C ASN A 583 -53.49 -36.06 -48.85
N GLU A 584 -52.40 -35.99 -49.62
CA GLU A 584 -51.68 -37.18 -50.08
C GLU A 584 -51.03 -37.95 -48.92
N GLY A 585 -50.48 -37.25 -47.92
CA GLY A 585 -49.97 -37.85 -46.69
C GLY A 585 -51.06 -38.58 -45.91
N ILE A 586 -52.21 -37.93 -45.69
CA ILE A 586 -53.37 -38.49 -44.98
C ILE A 586 -53.93 -39.71 -45.71
N THR A 587 -54.07 -39.65 -47.04
CA THR A 587 -54.55 -40.81 -47.82
C THR A 587 -53.56 -41.98 -47.80
N LYS A 588 -52.24 -41.73 -47.89
CA LYS A 588 -51.23 -42.78 -47.70
C LYS A 588 -51.27 -43.38 -46.30
N PHE A 589 -51.44 -42.56 -45.26
CA PHE A 589 -51.53 -43.02 -43.88
C PHE A 589 -52.79 -43.85 -43.64
N SER A 590 -53.94 -43.40 -44.15
CA SER A 590 -55.22 -44.13 -44.08
C SER A 590 -55.12 -45.50 -44.75
N ASN A 591 -54.56 -45.56 -45.97
CA ASN A 591 -54.37 -46.81 -46.69
C ASN A 591 -53.40 -47.78 -46.00
N SER A 592 -52.35 -47.25 -45.35
CA SER A 592 -51.41 -48.06 -44.58
C SER A 592 -52.06 -48.60 -43.31
N ASN A 593 -52.87 -47.78 -42.63
CA ASN A 593 -53.57 -48.17 -41.41
C ASN A 593 -54.67 -49.21 -41.70
N GLU A 594 -55.33 -49.12 -42.85
CA GLU A 594 -56.29 -50.11 -43.32
C GLU A 594 -55.62 -51.45 -43.71
N LYS A 595 -54.41 -51.41 -44.29
CA LYS A 595 -53.58 -52.60 -44.49
C LYS A 595 -53.18 -53.26 -43.16
N LEU A 596 -52.71 -52.49 -42.19
CA LEU A 596 -52.35 -53.01 -40.87
C LEU A 596 -53.57 -53.60 -40.13
N ARG A 597 -54.73 -52.96 -40.25
CA ARG A 597 -55.98 -53.48 -39.68
C ARG A 597 -56.39 -54.81 -40.31
N THR A 598 -56.33 -54.93 -41.63
CA THR A 598 -56.68 -56.18 -42.33
C THR A 598 -55.67 -57.30 -42.08
N GLU A 599 -54.38 -56.97 -41.92
CA GLU A 599 -53.35 -57.91 -41.49
C GLU A 599 -53.55 -58.39 -40.04
N ASN A 600 -53.90 -57.48 -39.13
CA ASN A 600 -54.25 -57.84 -37.75
C ASN A 600 -55.49 -58.73 -37.68
N GLU A 601 -56.56 -58.43 -38.43
CA GLU A 601 -57.75 -59.28 -38.51
C GLU A 601 -57.40 -60.69 -39.04
N TYR A 602 -56.49 -60.78 -40.02
CA TYR A 602 -56.02 -62.08 -40.54
C TYR A 602 -55.18 -62.85 -39.52
N LEU A 603 -54.27 -62.19 -38.82
CA LEU A 603 -53.43 -62.78 -37.78
C LEU A 603 -54.27 -63.25 -36.59
N GLU A 604 -55.25 -62.46 -36.17
CA GLU A 604 -56.16 -62.77 -35.08
C GLU A 604 -57.06 -63.97 -35.42
N LYS A 605 -57.56 -64.03 -36.66
CA LYS A 605 -58.27 -65.21 -37.16
C LYS A 605 -57.38 -66.45 -37.19
N THR A 606 -56.14 -66.32 -37.67
CA THR A 606 -55.19 -67.42 -37.73
C THR A 606 -54.80 -67.91 -36.33
N LEU A 607 -54.62 -66.99 -35.38
CA LEU A 607 -54.34 -67.30 -33.98
C LEU A 607 -55.52 -68.05 -33.34
N ASN A 608 -56.75 -67.60 -33.60
CA ASN A 608 -57.94 -68.28 -33.12
C ASN A 608 -58.08 -69.70 -33.69
N ASP A 609 -57.84 -69.87 -35.00
CA ASP A 609 -57.86 -71.20 -35.64
C ASP A 609 -56.77 -72.13 -35.06
N LYS A 610 -55.57 -71.60 -34.77
CA LYS A 610 -54.51 -72.34 -34.10
C LYS A 610 -54.86 -72.71 -32.66
N ASN A 611 -55.48 -71.80 -31.91
CA ASN A 611 -55.94 -72.07 -30.55
C ASN A 611 -57.03 -73.15 -30.52
N ILE A 612 -57.96 -73.15 -31.48
CA ILE A 612 -58.95 -74.23 -31.65
C ILE A 612 -58.24 -75.56 -31.93
N LEU A 613 -57.22 -75.57 -32.79
CA LEU A 613 -56.45 -76.79 -33.08
C LEU A 613 -55.66 -77.29 -31.85
N ILE A 614 -55.04 -76.38 -31.09
CA ILE A 614 -54.31 -76.70 -29.85
C ILE A 614 -55.26 -77.31 -28.82
N ASN A 615 -56.43 -76.71 -28.62
CA ASN A 615 -57.45 -77.24 -27.71
C ASN A 615 -57.90 -78.64 -28.13
N LYS A 616 -58.06 -78.89 -29.43
CA LYS A 616 -58.40 -80.22 -29.96
C LYS A 616 -57.29 -81.25 -29.73
N LEU A 617 -56.04 -80.87 -29.99
CA LEU A 617 -54.88 -81.73 -29.72
C LEU A 617 -54.70 -82.03 -28.23
N GLN A 618 -55.01 -81.08 -27.35
CA GLN A 618 -55.00 -81.27 -25.90
C GLN A 618 -56.10 -82.26 -25.48
N GLN A 619 -57.29 -82.14 -26.05
CA GLN A 619 -58.39 -83.07 -25.80
C GLN A 619 -58.07 -84.49 -26.30
N ASP A 620 -57.42 -84.61 -27.46
CA ASP A 620 -56.95 -85.90 -28.00
C ASP A 620 -55.84 -86.50 -27.11
N LYS A 621 -54.92 -85.67 -26.60
CA LYS A 621 -53.90 -86.11 -25.63
C LYS A 621 -54.53 -86.66 -24.36
N ASP A 622 -55.48 -85.94 -23.77
CA ASP A 622 -56.16 -86.37 -22.55
C ASP A 622 -56.93 -87.68 -22.78
N ALA A 623 -57.52 -87.86 -23.97
CA ALA A 623 -58.14 -89.12 -24.38
C ALA A 623 -57.11 -90.27 -24.53
N PHE A 624 -55.95 -90.00 -25.12
CA PHE A 624 -54.87 -90.98 -25.22
C PHE A 624 -54.31 -91.36 -23.84
N ASP A 625 -54.14 -90.42 -22.92
CA ASP A 625 -53.70 -90.70 -21.55
C ASP A 625 -54.72 -91.56 -20.80
N LEU A 626 -56.02 -91.37 -21.05
CA LEU A 626 -57.07 -92.22 -20.51
C LEU A 626 -56.99 -93.64 -21.07
N ILE A 627 -56.78 -93.77 -22.39
CA ILE A 627 -56.61 -95.06 -23.06
C ILE A 627 -55.34 -95.77 -22.58
N ILE A 628 -54.23 -95.05 -22.39
CA ILE A 628 -52.97 -95.60 -21.86
C ILE A 628 -53.21 -96.12 -20.44
N LYS A 629 -53.85 -95.34 -19.56
CA LYS A 629 -54.22 -95.80 -18.21
C LYS A 629 -55.10 -97.05 -18.25
N GLU A 630 -56.08 -97.10 -19.14
CA GLU A 630 -56.93 -98.29 -19.31
C GLU A 630 -56.13 -99.50 -19.81
N LYS A 631 -55.19 -99.29 -20.75
CA LYS A 631 -54.31 -100.34 -21.26
C LYS A 631 -53.31 -100.82 -20.21
N ASP A 632 -52.78 -99.94 -19.37
CA ASP A 632 -51.90 -100.30 -18.25
C ASP A 632 -52.65 -101.10 -17.19
N THR A 633 -53.88 -100.67 -16.84
CA THR A 633 -54.73 -101.41 -15.90
C THR A 633 -55.11 -102.80 -16.45
N ASN A 634 -55.34 -102.91 -17.75
CA ASN A 634 -55.58 -104.19 -18.42
C ASN A 634 -54.31 -105.03 -18.53
N TYR A 635 -53.14 -104.41 -18.74
CA TYR A 635 -51.85 -105.09 -18.76
C TYR A 635 -51.54 -105.70 -17.39
N ASP A 636 -51.80 -104.98 -16.31
CA ASP A 636 -51.60 -105.49 -14.94
C ASP A 636 -52.54 -106.66 -14.62
N LYS A 637 -53.82 -106.60 -15.03
CA LYS A 637 -54.75 -107.73 -14.94
C LYS A 637 -54.30 -108.92 -15.80
N LEU A 638 -53.85 -108.67 -17.02
CA LEU A 638 -53.36 -109.71 -17.93
C LEU A 638 -52.04 -110.32 -17.43
N LYS A 639 -51.21 -109.56 -16.71
CA LYS A 639 -49.98 -110.04 -16.07
C LYS A 639 -50.29 -110.96 -14.89
N GLU A 640 -51.34 -110.65 -14.12
CA GLU A 640 -51.84 -111.48 -13.01
C GLU A 640 -52.50 -112.78 -13.51
N GLU A 641 -53.27 -112.71 -14.61
CA GLU A 641 -53.84 -113.88 -15.29
C GLU A 641 -52.77 -114.72 -16.02
N SER A 642 -51.77 -114.07 -16.64
CA SER A 642 -50.63 -114.71 -17.29
C SER A 642 -49.75 -115.48 -16.28
N PHE A 643 -49.56 -114.96 -15.07
CA PHE A 643 -48.85 -115.68 -14.00
C PHE A 643 -49.55 -116.99 -13.59
N ASN A 644 -50.89 -117.00 -13.61
CA ASN A 644 -51.70 -118.18 -13.29
C ASN A 644 -51.78 -119.20 -14.47
N VAL A 645 -51.73 -118.73 -15.72
CA VAL A 645 -51.72 -119.59 -16.92
C VAL A 645 -50.32 -120.14 -17.24
N LYS A 646 -49.25 -119.40 -16.90
CA LYS A 646 -47.84 -119.78 -17.10
C LYS A 646 -47.46 -121.04 -16.31
N LYS A 647 -48.09 -121.28 -15.15
CA LYS A 647 -47.90 -122.50 -14.33
C LYS A 647 -48.47 -123.79 -14.96
N ILE A 648 -49.38 -123.69 -15.93
CA ILE A 648 -50.07 -124.85 -16.53
C ILE A 648 -49.63 -125.12 -17.98
N ASN A 649 -49.19 -124.08 -18.71
CA ASN A 649 -48.78 -124.20 -20.12
C ASN A 649 -47.25 -124.24 -20.37
N GLU A 650 -46.41 -124.13 -19.33
CA GLU A 650 -44.94 -124.23 -19.41
C GLU A 650 -44.42 -125.60 -19.89
N THR A 651 -45.25 -126.65 -19.89
CA THR A 651 -44.77 -128.03 -20.15
C THR A 651 -44.92 -128.57 -21.57
N GLN A 652 -45.56 -127.88 -22.54
CA GLN A 652 -45.85 -128.56 -23.83
C GLN A 652 -45.83 -127.77 -25.15
N ILE A 653 -45.84 -126.43 -25.17
CA ILE A 653 -45.96 -125.67 -26.44
C ILE A 653 -44.73 -124.78 -26.75
N SER A 654 -43.72 -124.75 -25.87
CA SER A 654 -42.43 -124.07 -26.12
C SER A 654 -41.53 -124.73 -27.18
N LYS A 655 -41.98 -125.78 -27.88
CA LYS A 655 -41.12 -126.56 -28.79
C LYS A 655 -41.52 -126.58 -30.27
N LEU A 656 -42.70 -126.08 -30.65
CA LEU A 656 -43.23 -126.27 -32.02
C LEU A 656 -43.71 -125.00 -32.75
N LYS A 657 -43.83 -123.83 -32.09
CA LYS A 657 -44.36 -122.61 -32.72
C LYS A 657 -43.31 -121.59 -33.20
N GLN A 658 -42.03 -121.74 -32.83
CA GLN A 658 -40.99 -120.73 -33.11
C GLN A 658 -40.38 -120.82 -34.52
N GLU A 659 -40.48 -121.94 -35.23
CA GLU A 659 -39.72 -122.13 -36.48
C GLU A 659 -40.50 -121.82 -37.78
N VAL A 660 -41.83 -121.75 -37.74
CA VAL A 660 -42.65 -121.63 -38.95
C VAL A 660 -43.11 -120.18 -39.23
N GLN A 661 -43.20 -119.31 -38.22
CA GLN A 661 -43.74 -117.96 -38.37
C GLN A 661 -42.73 -116.95 -38.98
N ASP A 662 -41.43 -117.09 -38.71
CA ASP A 662 -40.41 -116.09 -39.09
C ASP A 662 -40.10 -115.98 -40.60
N LYS A 663 -40.56 -116.94 -41.42
CA LYS A 663 -40.32 -116.95 -42.87
C LYS A 663 -41.49 -116.44 -43.71
N SER A 664 -42.71 -116.40 -43.16
CA SER A 664 -43.91 -115.95 -43.88
C SER A 664 -44.06 -114.42 -43.89
N ASP A 665 -43.64 -113.76 -42.80
CA ASP A 665 -43.92 -112.32 -42.61
C ASP A 665 -42.97 -111.38 -43.38
N LYS A 666 -41.87 -111.89 -43.95
CA LYS A 666 -40.89 -111.09 -44.71
C LYS A 666 -41.22 -110.89 -46.20
N ILE A 667 -42.07 -111.73 -46.80
CA ILE A 667 -42.36 -111.68 -48.24
C ILE A 667 -43.56 -110.77 -48.55
N SER A 668 -44.48 -110.56 -47.61
CA SER A 668 -45.71 -109.79 -47.82
C SER A 668 -45.58 -108.27 -47.64
N ALA A 669 -44.46 -107.75 -47.14
CA ALA A 669 -44.30 -106.33 -46.77
C ALA A 669 -43.62 -105.43 -47.83
N LEU A 670 -43.22 -105.98 -48.97
CA LEU A 670 -42.49 -105.23 -50.01
C LEU A 670 -43.33 -104.22 -50.82
N PRO A 671 -44.58 -104.52 -51.23
CA PRO A 671 -45.40 -103.57 -52.01
C PRO A 671 -45.80 -102.32 -51.21
N GLN A 672 -46.11 -102.48 -49.93
CA GLN A 672 -46.54 -101.40 -49.03
C GLN A 672 -45.41 -100.38 -48.75
N LYS A 673 -44.14 -100.81 -48.81
CA LYS A 673 -42.97 -99.95 -48.64
C LYS A 673 -42.69 -99.06 -49.86
N LEU A 674 -43.07 -99.50 -51.06
CA LEU A 674 -42.94 -98.72 -52.29
C LEU A 674 -44.00 -97.63 -52.37
N GLU A 675 -45.24 -97.93 -52.00
CA GLU A 675 -46.34 -96.95 -52.00
C GLU A 675 -46.13 -95.84 -50.94
N LEU A 676 -45.57 -96.18 -49.77
CA LEU A 676 -45.16 -95.19 -48.76
C LEU A 676 -44.03 -94.28 -49.26
N LYS A 677 -43.08 -94.82 -50.04
CA LYS A 677 -42.01 -94.04 -50.66
C LYS A 677 -42.54 -93.09 -51.74
N ASP A 678 -43.52 -93.50 -52.53
CA ASP A 678 -44.15 -92.64 -53.54
C ASP A 678 -44.99 -91.52 -52.91
N ILE A 679 -45.68 -91.80 -51.79
CA ILE A 679 -46.38 -90.79 -51.00
C ILE A 679 -45.39 -89.79 -50.37
N GLU A 680 -44.26 -90.27 -49.83
CA GLU A 680 -43.18 -89.44 -49.28
C GLU A 680 -42.57 -88.52 -50.35
N ILE A 681 -42.29 -89.05 -51.54
CA ILE A 681 -41.81 -88.26 -52.69
C ILE A 681 -42.83 -87.22 -53.12
N SER A 682 -44.12 -87.56 -53.16
CA SER A 682 -45.20 -86.62 -53.52
C SER A 682 -45.34 -85.50 -52.48
N GLN A 683 -45.23 -85.82 -51.19
CA GLN A 683 -45.23 -84.83 -50.10
C GLN A 683 -44.01 -83.91 -50.16
N LEU A 684 -42.82 -84.46 -50.40
CA LEU A 684 -41.59 -83.68 -50.56
C LEU A 684 -41.66 -82.73 -51.75
N ASN A 685 -42.17 -83.18 -52.90
CA ASN A 685 -42.36 -82.32 -54.07
C ASN A 685 -43.38 -81.19 -53.81
N LYS A 686 -44.45 -81.46 -53.05
CA LYS A 686 -45.41 -80.42 -52.65
C LYS A 686 -44.75 -79.39 -51.73
N LEU A 687 -43.94 -79.85 -50.77
CA LEU A 687 -43.18 -78.99 -49.86
C LEU A 687 -42.15 -78.13 -50.61
N LEU A 688 -41.47 -78.72 -51.59
CA LEU A 688 -40.48 -78.03 -52.42
C LEU A 688 -41.13 -76.94 -53.28
N LYS A 689 -42.29 -77.23 -53.88
CA LYS A 689 -43.08 -76.22 -54.61
C LYS A 689 -43.57 -75.09 -53.71
N THR A 690 -43.99 -75.41 -52.48
CA THR A 690 -44.39 -74.39 -51.49
C THR A 690 -43.21 -73.49 -51.12
N ARG A 691 -42.00 -74.05 -50.99
CA ARG A 691 -40.77 -73.30 -50.72
C ARG A 691 -40.32 -72.45 -51.92
N GLU A 692 -40.51 -72.93 -53.15
CA GLU A 692 -40.25 -72.14 -54.36
C GLU A 692 -41.18 -70.94 -54.47
N GLU A 693 -42.48 -71.12 -54.20
CA GLU A 693 -43.48 -70.05 -54.17
C GLU A 693 -43.18 -69.03 -53.04
N GLU A 694 -42.77 -69.51 -51.85
CA GLU A 694 -42.34 -68.67 -50.73
C GLU A 694 -41.03 -67.90 -51.04
N SER A 695 -40.11 -68.50 -51.80
CA SER A 695 -38.88 -67.84 -52.24
C SER A 695 -39.16 -66.78 -53.30
N ALA A 696 -40.13 -67.01 -54.19
CA ALA A 696 -40.56 -66.02 -55.18
C ALA A 696 -41.20 -64.80 -54.50
N SER A 697 -42.12 -64.99 -53.55
CA SER A 697 -42.74 -63.88 -52.81
C SER A 697 -41.74 -63.09 -51.96
N LYS A 698 -40.76 -63.76 -51.35
CA LYS A 698 -39.65 -63.08 -50.65
C LYS A 698 -38.76 -62.29 -51.61
N THR A 699 -38.60 -62.74 -52.84
CA THR A 699 -37.83 -62.00 -53.86
C THR A 699 -38.56 -60.74 -54.30
N ASP A 700 -39.88 -60.81 -54.47
CA ASP A 700 -40.71 -59.65 -54.83
C ASP A 700 -40.76 -58.60 -53.70
N THR A 701 -40.91 -59.04 -52.45
CA THR A 701 -40.84 -58.13 -51.28
C THR A 701 -39.48 -57.47 -51.11
N ILE A 702 -38.37 -58.18 -51.36
CA ILE A 702 -37.03 -57.58 -51.39
C ILE A 702 -36.93 -56.50 -52.48
N LYS A 703 -37.55 -56.72 -53.64
CA LYS A 703 -37.57 -55.76 -54.74
C LYS A 703 -38.37 -54.50 -54.38
N GLU A 704 -39.52 -54.66 -53.73
CA GLU A 704 -40.30 -53.53 -53.22
C GLU A 704 -39.52 -52.74 -52.15
N LEU A 705 -38.92 -53.43 -51.17
CA LEU A 705 -38.10 -52.78 -50.14
C LEU A 705 -36.92 -52.01 -50.73
N ARG A 706 -36.26 -52.54 -51.78
CA ARG A 706 -35.20 -51.80 -52.49
C ARG A 706 -35.72 -50.53 -53.14
N ASN A 707 -36.90 -50.56 -53.77
CA ASN A 707 -37.51 -49.38 -54.36
C ASN A 707 -37.88 -48.35 -53.28
N THR A 708 -38.45 -48.78 -52.15
CA THR A 708 -38.77 -47.89 -51.03
C THR A 708 -37.51 -47.24 -50.45
N ILE A 709 -36.44 -48.02 -50.24
CA ILE A 709 -35.14 -47.49 -49.78
C ILE A 709 -34.59 -46.46 -50.77
N GLN A 710 -34.71 -46.71 -52.08
CA GLN A 710 -34.24 -45.76 -53.10
C GLN A 710 -35.04 -44.45 -53.07
N VAL A 711 -36.36 -44.50 -52.90
CA VAL A 711 -37.21 -43.30 -52.77
C VAL A 711 -36.83 -42.52 -51.51
N SER A 712 -36.70 -43.19 -50.36
CA SER A 712 -36.29 -42.54 -49.12
C SER A 712 -34.88 -41.93 -49.21
N GLN A 713 -33.94 -42.56 -49.93
CA GLN A 713 -32.61 -42.00 -50.17
C GLN A 713 -32.66 -40.71 -51.00
N GLU A 714 -33.54 -40.63 -52.01
CA GLU A 714 -33.70 -39.41 -52.81
C GLU A 714 -34.39 -38.29 -52.02
N GLU A 715 -35.38 -38.61 -51.17
CA GLU A 715 -36.01 -37.65 -50.25
C GLU A 715 -34.99 -37.10 -49.24
N ILE A 716 -34.15 -37.96 -48.64
CA ILE A 716 -33.06 -37.53 -47.75
C ILE A 716 -32.10 -36.58 -48.46
N LYS A 717 -31.77 -36.87 -49.73
CA LYS A 717 -30.90 -36.01 -50.53
C LYS A 717 -31.55 -34.65 -50.79
N GLN A 718 -32.83 -34.60 -51.14
CA GLN A 718 -33.56 -33.35 -51.35
C GLN A 718 -33.63 -32.50 -50.07
N LEU A 719 -33.92 -33.13 -48.92
CA LEU A 719 -33.91 -32.44 -47.63
C LEU A 719 -32.52 -31.92 -47.27
N LYS A 720 -31.46 -32.67 -47.56
CA LYS A 720 -30.07 -32.24 -47.33
C LYS A 720 -29.68 -31.04 -48.21
N ASP A 721 -30.11 -31.04 -49.48
CA ASP A 721 -29.90 -29.92 -50.40
C ASP A 721 -30.71 -28.69 -49.98
N GLN A 722 -31.93 -28.87 -49.46
CA GLN A 722 -32.73 -27.78 -48.90
C GLN A 722 -32.08 -27.17 -47.65
N LEU A 723 -31.61 -28.01 -46.72
CA LEU A 723 -30.91 -27.58 -45.52
C LEU A 723 -29.66 -26.75 -45.86
N ALA A 724 -28.90 -27.18 -46.88
CA ALA A 724 -27.73 -26.44 -47.36
C ALA A 724 -28.09 -25.06 -47.92
N ARG A 725 -29.22 -24.92 -48.64
CA ARG A 725 -29.69 -23.63 -49.14
C ARG A 725 -30.18 -22.70 -48.03
N GLU A 726 -30.91 -23.24 -47.06
CA GLU A 726 -31.38 -22.47 -45.91
C GLU A 726 -30.20 -21.98 -45.07
N SER A 727 -29.15 -22.80 -44.89
CA SER A 727 -27.90 -22.40 -44.23
C SER A 727 -27.23 -21.22 -44.93
N LEU A 728 -27.09 -21.26 -46.26
CA LEU A 728 -26.50 -20.14 -47.03
C LEU A 728 -27.31 -18.85 -46.91
N LEU A 729 -28.65 -18.95 -46.90
CA LEU A 729 -29.52 -17.79 -46.73
C LEU A 729 -29.41 -17.17 -45.32
N VAL A 730 -29.20 -18.01 -44.30
CA VAL A 730 -28.93 -17.54 -42.93
C VAL A 730 -27.57 -16.84 -42.87
N ASP A 731 -26.53 -17.41 -43.49
CA ASP A 731 -25.19 -16.80 -43.54
C ASP A 731 -25.21 -15.43 -44.24
N ASP A 732 -25.94 -15.30 -45.36
CA ASP A 732 -26.09 -14.01 -46.05
C ASP A 732 -26.83 -12.97 -45.20
N LYS A 733 -27.85 -13.39 -44.43
CA LYS A 733 -28.56 -12.51 -43.49
C LYS A 733 -27.68 -12.09 -42.31
N LEU A 734 -26.88 -13.02 -41.78
CA LEU A 734 -25.91 -12.73 -40.72
C LEU A 734 -24.88 -11.72 -41.21
N LYS A 735 -24.31 -11.93 -42.40
CA LYS A 735 -23.35 -11.01 -43.00
C LYS A 735 -23.91 -9.59 -43.20
N SER A 736 -25.16 -9.49 -43.67
CA SER A 736 -25.87 -8.21 -43.79
C SER A 736 -26.06 -7.52 -42.43
N LYS A 737 -26.35 -8.30 -41.37
CA LYS A 737 -26.48 -7.79 -40.00
C LYS A 737 -25.13 -7.40 -39.40
N ASP A 738 -24.06 -8.15 -39.69
CA ASP A 738 -22.69 -7.81 -39.28
C ASP A 738 -22.23 -6.50 -39.92
N ASP A 739 -22.55 -6.27 -41.20
CA ASP A 739 -22.26 -5.01 -41.89
C ASP A 739 -23.04 -3.82 -41.28
N GLU A 740 -24.28 -4.05 -40.82
CA GLU A 740 -25.10 -3.03 -40.12
C GLU A 740 -24.52 -2.71 -38.73
N ILE A 741 -24.13 -3.74 -37.98
CA ILE A 741 -23.45 -3.60 -36.68
C ILE A 741 -22.13 -2.85 -36.84
N PHE A 742 -21.36 -3.17 -37.88
CA PHE A 742 -20.09 -2.49 -38.17
C PHE A 742 -20.30 -0.99 -38.40
N LYS A 743 -21.28 -0.59 -39.21
CA LYS A 743 -21.61 0.82 -39.46
C LYS A 743 -22.08 1.54 -38.20
N LEU A 744 -22.90 0.88 -37.37
CA LEU A 744 -23.33 1.43 -36.09
C LEU A 744 -22.12 1.64 -35.16
N ASN A 745 -21.24 0.65 -35.03
CA ASN A 745 -20.02 0.77 -34.21
C ASN A 745 -19.10 1.88 -34.71
N GLU A 746 -18.92 2.02 -36.02
CA GLU A 746 -18.13 3.11 -36.61
C GLU A 746 -18.74 4.48 -36.25
N SER A 747 -20.06 4.62 -36.32
CA SER A 747 -20.75 5.86 -35.93
C SER A 747 -20.61 6.17 -34.43
N PHE A 748 -20.77 5.17 -33.55
CA PHE A 748 -20.59 5.35 -32.11
C PHE A 748 -19.14 5.68 -31.75
N SER A 749 -18.16 5.07 -32.41
CA SER A 749 -16.75 5.39 -32.21
C SER A 749 -16.44 6.84 -32.58
N LYS A 750 -17.01 7.32 -33.69
CA LYS A 750 -16.84 8.70 -34.12
C LYS A 750 -17.49 9.69 -33.14
N ASP A 751 -18.70 9.41 -32.68
CA ASP A 751 -19.38 10.24 -31.68
C ASP A 751 -18.61 10.26 -30.35
N ALA A 752 -18.04 9.12 -29.94
CA ALA A 752 -17.17 9.03 -28.76
C ALA A 752 -15.90 9.88 -28.91
N GLU A 753 -15.22 9.81 -30.06
CA GLU A 753 -14.06 10.66 -30.34
C GLU A 753 -14.39 12.16 -30.33
N GLU A 754 -15.53 12.55 -30.91
CA GLU A 754 -16.00 13.95 -30.89
C GLU A 754 -16.26 14.42 -29.45
N LYS A 755 -16.87 13.57 -28.61
CA LYS A 755 -17.11 13.86 -27.19
C LYS A 755 -15.81 13.94 -26.38
N ASP A 756 -14.85 13.06 -26.62
CA ASP A 756 -13.55 13.10 -25.96
C ASP A 756 -12.75 14.34 -26.33
N GLN A 757 -12.83 14.80 -27.58
CA GLN A 757 -12.25 16.07 -28.00
C GLN A 757 -12.94 17.26 -27.31
N GLU A 758 -14.26 17.22 -27.14
CA GLU A 758 -15.03 18.24 -26.41
C GLU A 758 -14.65 18.27 -24.92
N ILE A 759 -14.54 17.12 -24.27
CA ILE A 759 -14.07 16.97 -22.89
C ILE A 759 -12.65 17.52 -22.74
N SER A 760 -11.75 17.23 -23.68
CA SER A 760 -10.38 17.75 -23.68
C SER A 760 -10.33 19.28 -23.77
N LYS A 761 -11.17 19.87 -24.64
CA LYS A 761 -11.30 21.34 -24.74
C LYS A 761 -11.84 21.94 -23.45
N LEU A 762 -12.90 21.37 -22.88
CA LEU A 762 -13.49 21.84 -21.62
C LEU A 762 -12.50 21.71 -20.46
N THR A 763 -11.72 20.63 -20.41
CA THR A 763 -10.68 20.40 -19.39
C THR A 763 -9.57 21.45 -19.50
N SER A 764 -9.12 21.78 -20.72
CA SER A 764 -8.15 22.86 -20.95
C SER A 764 -8.67 24.22 -20.50
N LEU A 765 -9.93 24.54 -20.83
CA LEU A 765 -10.62 25.76 -20.40
C LEU A 765 -10.76 25.84 -18.87
N LEU A 766 -11.09 24.71 -18.23
CA LEU A 766 -11.18 24.61 -16.77
C LEU A 766 -9.83 24.88 -16.12
N ASN A 767 -8.76 24.28 -16.64
CA ASN A 767 -7.39 24.51 -16.15
C ASN A 767 -6.98 25.98 -16.31
N GLN A 768 -7.27 26.59 -17.46
CA GLN A 768 -7.00 28.01 -17.67
C GLN A 768 -7.74 28.91 -16.68
N ARG A 769 -9.02 28.61 -16.39
CA ARG A 769 -9.79 29.33 -15.37
C ARG A 769 -9.24 29.12 -13.98
N LYS A 770 -8.78 27.90 -13.65
CA LYS A 770 -8.14 27.59 -12.37
C LYS A 770 -6.87 28.41 -12.16
N TYR A 771 -5.97 28.43 -13.15
CA TYR A 771 -4.79 29.28 -13.10
C TYR A 771 -5.15 30.76 -12.91
N LYS A 772 -6.20 31.26 -13.58
CA LYS A 772 -6.63 32.65 -13.39
C LYS A 772 -7.18 32.92 -11.99
N ILE A 773 -7.90 31.96 -11.41
CA ILE A 773 -8.37 32.06 -10.02
C ILE A 773 -7.18 32.10 -9.05
N ASP A 774 -6.19 31.23 -9.25
CA ASP A 774 -4.99 31.19 -8.40
C ASP A 774 -4.20 32.51 -8.48
N GLU A 775 -4.05 33.09 -9.67
CA GLU A 775 -3.44 34.40 -9.88
C GLU A 775 -4.22 35.53 -9.17
N LEU A 776 -5.56 35.52 -9.28
CA LEU A 776 -6.42 36.49 -8.60
C LEU A 776 -6.34 36.35 -7.08
N ASN A 777 -6.29 35.12 -6.56
CA ASN A 777 -6.14 34.86 -5.13
C ASN A 777 -4.79 35.37 -4.60
N ALA A 778 -3.69 35.10 -5.31
CA ALA A 778 -2.38 35.63 -4.95
C ALA A 778 -2.36 37.18 -4.94
N THR A 779 -3.09 37.79 -5.88
CA THR A 779 -3.25 39.26 -5.92
C THR A 779 -4.05 39.76 -4.71
N ILE A 780 -5.14 39.08 -4.35
CA ILE A 780 -5.95 39.40 -3.17
C ILE A 780 -5.12 39.29 -1.89
N ASP A 781 -4.29 38.25 -1.75
CA ASP A 781 -3.43 38.05 -0.59
C ASP A 781 -2.38 39.17 -0.46
N SER A 782 -1.79 39.58 -1.59
CA SER A 782 -0.90 40.75 -1.61
C SER A 782 -1.62 42.02 -1.16
N LEU A 783 -2.80 42.29 -1.70
CA LEU A 783 -3.59 43.47 -1.32
C LEU A 783 -4.00 43.44 0.15
N ASN A 784 -4.36 42.27 0.68
CA ASN A 784 -4.67 42.10 2.10
C ASN A 784 -3.46 42.38 3.00
N LYS A 785 -2.27 41.95 2.57
CA LYS A 785 -1.01 42.27 3.26
C LYS A 785 -0.76 43.77 3.25
N ASP A 786 -0.95 44.43 2.11
CA ASP A 786 -0.78 45.88 1.98
C ASP A 786 -1.80 46.65 2.85
N ILE A 787 -3.07 46.21 2.89
CA ILE A 787 -4.08 46.75 3.81
C ILE A 787 -3.66 46.57 5.27
N GLY A 788 -3.07 45.44 5.63
CA GLY A 788 -2.53 45.19 6.97
C GLY A 788 -1.42 46.18 7.33
N ILE A 789 -0.49 46.44 6.42
CA ILE A 789 0.58 47.43 6.59
C ILE A 789 -0.01 48.82 6.77
N LEU A 790 -0.91 49.25 5.88
CA LEU A 790 -1.59 50.54 5.94
C LEU A 790 -2.35 50.73 7.26
N ASN A 791 -3.07 49.70 7.73
CA ASN A 791 -3.78 49.77 9.00
C ASN A 791 -2.85 49.94 10.21
N ASN A 792 -1.70 49.25 10.21
CA ASN A 792 -0.70 49.43 11.27
C ASN A 792 -0.11 50.85 11.23
N GLN A 793 0.14 51.38 10.04
CA GLN A 793 0.63 52.74 9.85
C GLN A 793 -0.38 53.79 10.31
N ILE A 794 -1.66 53.61 9.97
CA ILE A 794 -2.75 54.46 10.48
C ILE A 794 -2.83 54.41 12.01
N LYS A 795 -2.67 53.22 12.62
CA LYS A 795 -2.63 53.11 14.09
C LYS A 795 -1.44 53.87 14.69
N GLU A 796 -0.24 53.72 14.13
CA GLU A 796 0.92 54.48 14.57
C GLU A 796 0.70 55.98 14.44
N ASP A 797 0.21 56.45 13.29
CA ASP A 797 -0.03 57.87 13.08
C ASP A 797 -1.13 58.39 14.01
N THR A 798 -2.17 57.59 14.29
CA THR A 798 -3.18 57.92 15.30
C THR A 798 -2.54 58.09 16.69
N THR A 799 -1.63 57.19 17.09
CA THR A 799 -0.93 57.32 18.38
C THR A 799 0.00 58.54 18.43
N LYS A 800 0.72 58.84 17.35
CA LYS A 800 1.54 60.07 17.24
C LYS A 800 0.68 61.32 17.31
N ASN A 801 -0.53 61.28 16.74
CA ASN A 801 -1.45 62.40 16.76
C ASN A 801 -1.99 62.64 18.18
N ILE A 802 -2.37 61.58 18.90
CA ILE A 802 -2.75 61.66 20.33
C ILE A 802 -1.61 62.24 21.18
N GLN A 803 -0.37 61.79 20.93
CA GLN A 803 0.80 62.36 21.63
C GLN A 803 0.99 63.84 21.30
N SER A 804 0.82 64.23 20.04
CA SER A 804 0.90 65.62 19.60
C SER A 804 -0.18 66.49 20.24
N GLU A 805 -1.43 66.00 20.32
CA GLU A 805 -2.53 66.67 21.05
C GLU A 805 -2.19 66.86 22.54
N SER A 806 -1.60 65.85 23.19
CA SER A 806 -1.18 65.98 24.59
C SER A 806 -0.07 67.03 24.77
N ILE A 807 0.88 67.12 23.83
CA ILE A 807 1.94 68.14 23.85
C ILE A 807 1.35 69.53 23.63
N ILE A 808 0.43 69.68 22.67
CA ILE A 808 -0.27 70.94 22.39
C ILE A 808 -0.99 71.41 23.66
N LYS A 809 -1.76 70.53 24.31
CA LYS A 809 -2.46 70.88 25.54
C LYS A 809 -1.53 71.35 26.66
N ALA A 810 -0.39 70.68 26.85
CA ALA A 810 0.61 71.10 27.83
C ALA A 810 1.27 72.45 27.47
N LYS A 811 1.46 72.73 26.18
CA LYS A 811 1.95 74.02 25.70
C LYS A 811 0.91 75.12 25.90
N ASP A 812 -0.37 74.86 25.62
CA ASP A 812 -1.47 75.79 25.89
C ASP A 812 -1.57 76.12 27.38
N ASP A 813 -1.48 75.13 28.26
CA ASP A 813 -1.44 75.37 29.72
C ASP A 813 -0.25 76.24 30.14
N THR A 814 0.89 76.11 29.45
CA THR A 814 2.07 76.95 29.69
C THR A 814 1.86 78.38 29.19
N ILE A 815 1.24 78.55 28.02
CA ILE A 815 0.90 79.86 27.46
C ILE A 815 -0.07 80.59 28.40
N VAL A 816 -1.11 79.91 28.90
CA VAL A 816 -2.05 80.49 29.87
C VAL A 816 -1.32 81.02 31.12
N LYS A 817 -0.37 80.23 31.67
CA LYS A 817 0.45 80.67 32.80
C LYS A 817 1.34 81.86 32.44
N GLN A 818 1.89 81.90 31.23
CA GLN A 818 2.68 83.04 30.76
C GLN A 818 1.81 84.28 30.61
N ASP A 819 0.57 84.17 30.10
CA ASP A 819 -0.38 85.27 29.98
C ASP A 819 -0.79 85.81 31.36
N GLU A 820 -0.98 84.95 32.36
CA GLU A 820 -1.21 85.36 33.76
C GLU A 820 -0.03 86.17 34.32
N LEU A 821 1.20 85.72 34.09
CA LEU A 821 2.41 86.45 34.51
C LEU A 821 2.55 87.80 33.78
N LEU A 822 2.20 87.83 32.49
CA LEU A 822 2.25 89.04 31.67
C LEU A 822 1.21 90.06 32.16
N ASN A 823 0.02 89.61 32.54
CA ASN A 823 -1.00 90.44 33.18
C ASN A 823 -0.53 91.00 34.54
N GLU A 824 0.11 90.18 35.38
CA GLU A 824 0.67 90.66 36.65
C GLU A 824 1.78 91.69 36.42
N LEU A 825 2.67 91.45 35.44
CA LEU A 825 3.70 92.40 35.08
C LEU A 825 3.10 93.71 34.55
N ASN A 826 2.07 93.65 33.71
CA ASN A 826 1.34 94.84 33.24
C ASN A 826 0.70 95.60 34.41
N ASN A 827 0.13 94.90 35.40
CA ASN A 827 -0.37 95.53 36.61
C ASN A 827 0.74 96.23 37.41
N GLN A 828 1.93 95.65 37.48
CA GLN A 828 3.09 96.27 38.12
C GLN A 828 3.59 97.50 37.35
N ILE A 829 3.67 97.42 36.01
CA ILE A 829 4.01 98.55 35.14
C ILE A 829 3.02 99.70 35.39
N ASN A 830 1.71 99.44 35.36
CA ASN A 830 0.68 100.44 35.65
C ASN A 830 0.85 101.08 37.04
N ARG A 831 1.26 100.30 38.06
CA ARG A 831 1.55 100.85 39.39
C ARG A 831 2.79 101.75 39.38
N PHE A 832 3.84 101.37 38.66
CA PHE A 832 5.05 102.18 38.53
C PHE A 832 4.79 103.46 37.73
N GLU A 833 4.04 103.40 36.63
CA GLU A 833 3.64 104.58 35.85
C GLU A 833 2.86 105.57 36.70
N ASN A 834 1.90 105.12 37.50
CA ASN A 834 1.18 105.99 38.43
C ASN A 834 2.10 106.62 39.49
N LYS A 835 3.10 105.88 39.99
CA LYS A 835 4.10 106.44 40.93
C LYS A 835 4.99 107.48 40.27
N ILE A 836 5.41 107.24 39.04
CA ILE A 836 6.21 108.20 38.26
C ILE A 836 5.39 109.47 38.05
N LYS A 837 4.12 109.35 37.65
CA LYS A 837 3.23 110.50 37.47
C LYS A 837 3.10 111.35 38.74
N LEU A 838 2.90 110.72 39.90
CA LEU A 838 2.89 111.44 41.18
C LEU A 838 4.22 112.14 41.48
N LYS A 839 5.35 111.55 41.07
CA LYS A 839 6.67 112.16 41.23
C LYS A 839 6.90 113.31 40.25
N ASP A 840 6.39 113.23 39.03
CA ASP A 840 6.40 114.33 38.07
C ASP A 840 5.55 115.50 38.59
N ASP A 841 4.37 115.22 39.16
CA ASP A 841 3.54 116.23 39.83
C ASP A 841 4.29 116.90 41.01
N ASP A 842 4.98 116.11 41.86
CA ASP A 842 5.85 116.63 42.94
C ASP A 842 6.97 117.53 42.39
N ILE A 843 7.61 117.14 41.28
CA ILE A 843 8.69 117.89 40.62
C ILE A 843 8.17 119.21 40.06
N ASP A 844 7.01 119.21 39.41
CA ASP A 844 6.38 120.42 38.88
C ASP A 844 6.06 121.42 39.99
N GLU A 845 5.57 120.94 41.15
CA GLU A 845 5.33 121.80 42.31
C GLU A 845 6.64 122.37 42.88
N LEU A 846 7.69 121.56 42.99
CA LEU A 846 9.02 122.03 43.41
C LEU A 846 9.58 123.06 42.42
N ASN A 847 9.42 122.86 41.11
CA ASN A 847 9.85 123.82 40.08
C ASN A 847 9.08 125.14 40.20
N LEU A 848 7.77 125.10 40.48
CA LEU A 848 6.98 126.31 40.74
C LEU A 848 7.51 127.07 41.98
N GLN A 849 7.86 126.35 43.06
CA GLN A 849 8.46 126.93 44.25
C GLN A 849 9.86 127.54 43.97
N ILE A 850 10.68 126.87 43.16
CA ILE A 850 11.98 127.39 42.73
C ILE A 850 11.78 128.69 41.93
N SER A 851 10.87 128.71 40.97
CA SER A 851 10.58 129.90 40.17
C SER A 851 10.09 131.09 41.01
N GLN A 852 9.27 130.82 42.04
CA GLN A 852 8.89 131.85 43.03
C GLN A 852 10.10 132.37 43.81
N LYS A 853 11.02 131.49 44.24
CA LYS A 853 12.26 131.91 44.90
C LYS A 853 13.18 132.71 43.97
N ASP A 854 13.26 132.36 42.69
CA ASP A 854 14.02 133.13 41.70
C ASP A 854 13.46 134.55 41.54
N SER A 855 12.14 134.72 41.57
CA SER A 855 11.51 136.05 41.60
C SER A 855 11.88 136.86 42.86
N VAL A 856 12.00 136.20 44.03
CA VAL A 856 12.49 136.84 45.25
C VAL A 856 13.97 137.22 45.13
N ILE A 857 14.79 136.35 44.55
CA ILE A 857 16.21 136.63 44.29
C ILE A 857 16.35 137.84 43.34
N GLU A 858 15.50 137.95 42.31
CA GLU A 858 15.50 139.08 41.38
C GLU A 858 15.16 140.41 42.10
N ASN A 859 14.19 140.38 43.03
CA ASN A 859 13.89 141.54 43.88
C ASN A 859 15.08 141.91 44.79
N LEU A 860 15.74 140.92 45.41
CA LEU A 860 16.93 141.15 46.22
C LEU A 860 18.10 141.70 45.39
N LYS A 861 18.29 141.24 44.14
CA LYS A 861 19.26 141.82 43.20
C LYS A 861 18.98 143.30 42.93
N SER A 862 17.71 143.69 42.78
CA SER A 862 17.33 145.10 42.63
C SER A 862 17.70 145.93 43.87
N GLU A 863 17.45 145.38 45.06
CA GLU A 863 17.81 146.02 46.35
C GLU A 863 19.32 146.16 46.54
N VAL A 864 20.09 145.16 46.09
CA VAL A 864 21.56 145.20 46.05
C VAL A 864 22.04 146.25 45.04
N SER A 865 21.38 146.40 43.89
CA SER A 865 21.71 147.44 42.90
C SER A 865 21.54 148.85 43.47
N ASP A 866 20.46 149.10 44.22
CA ASP A 866 20.25 150.39 44.92
C ASP A 866 21.31 150.64 46.00
N SER A 867 21.79 149.58 46.66
CA SER A 867 22.89 149.67 47.62
C SER A 867 24.24 149.94 46.93
N ASN A 868 24.47 149.40 45.73
CA ASN A 868 25.66 149.68 44.93
C ASN A 868 25.75 151.14 44.47
N MET A 869 24.62 151.82 44.20
CA MET A 869 24.63 153.27 43.93
C MET A 869 25.09 154.09 45.15
N LYS A 870 24.81 153.63 46.38
CA LYS A 870 25.35 154.25 47.60
C LYS A 870 26.85 153.96 47.78
N LEU A 871 27.36 152.86 47.23
CA LEU A 871 28.78 152.52 47.20
C LEU A 871 29.58 153.39 46.21
N GLU A 872 28.95 153.93 45.16
CA GLU A 872 29.60 154.86 44.23
C GLU A 872 30.01 156.19 44.91
N GLN A 873 29.25 156.63 45.92
CA GLN A 873 29.65 157.74 46.82
C GLN A 873 30.84 157.38 47.72
N MET A 874 31.05 156.08 48.00
CA MET A 874 32.22 155.55 48.73
C MET A 874 33.46 155.40 47.83
N ASN A 875 33.29 155.37 46.50
CA ASN A 875 34.41 155.30 45.55
C ASN A 875 35.18 156.62 45.43
N ASP A 876 34.54 157.77 45.71
CA ASP A 876 35.23 159.06 45.84
C ASP A 876 36.14 159.11 47.08
N LEU A 877 35.77 158.37 48.14
CA LEU A 877 36.64 158.09 49.29
C LEU A 877 37.75 157.08 48.94
N ASN A 878 37.48 156.11 48.07
CA ASN A 878 38.45 155.10 47.62
C ASN A 878 39.54 155.65 46.67
N ASN A 879 39.30 156.77 45.97
CA ASN A 879 40.36 157.49 45.25
C ASN A 879 41.44 158.05 46.19
N GLN A 880 41.15 158.25 47.48
CA GLN A 880 42.18 158.56 48.50
C GLN A 880 42.98 157.32 48.91
N ILE A 881 42.42 156.12 48.71
CA ILE A 881 43.05 154.81 49.04
C ILE A 881 43.93 154.31 47.89
N SER A 882 43.62 154.59 46.62
CA SER A 882 44.46 154.15 45.47
C SER A 882 45.89 154.72 45.47
N GLN A 883 46.21 155.76 46.25
CA GLN A 883 47.61 156.16 46.51
C GLN A 883 48.39 155.13 47.35
N LYS A 884 47.70 154.27 48.11
CA LYS A 884 48.28 153.23 48.97
C LYS A 884 48.48 151.90 48.22
N ASP A 885 47.67 151.59 47.21
CA ASP A 885 47.70 150.29 46.51
C ASP A 885 48.82 150.14 45.45
N SER A 886 49.43 151.25 45.02
CA SER A 886 50.69 151.23 44.23
C SER A 886 51.84 150.49 44.95
N GLN A 887 51.69 150.16 46.24
CA GLN A 887 52.64 149.40 47.04
C GLN A 887 52.37 147.88 47.08
N ILE A 888 51.17 147.41 46.70
CA ILE A 888 50.76 146.00 46.81
C ILE A 888 51.00 145.24 45.49
N GLU A 889 50.99 145.95 44.36
CA GLU A 889 51.13 145.43 42.99
C GLU A 889 52.49 144.74 42.68
N GLN A 890 53.48 144.80 43.59
CA GLN A 890 54.78 144.16 43.41
C GLN A 890 54.86 142.69 43.85
N ILE A 891 53.91 142.18 44.65
CA ILE A 891 54.10 140.89 45.36
C ILE A 891 53.23 139.75 44.80
N THR A 892 52.03 140.04 44.29
CA THR A 892 51.04 138.99 43.97
C THR A 892 51.32 138.26 42.64
N SER A 893 52.12 138.84 41.73
CA SER A 893 52.45 138.29 40.40
C SER A 893 53.32 137.01 40.40
N GLN A 894 53.73 136.47 41.55
CA GLN A 894 54.68 135.35 41.62
C GLN A 894 54.08 134.02 42.09
N LEU A 895 52.83 134.00 42.58
CA LEU A 895 52.28 132.86 43.32
C LEU A 895 51.20 132.05 42.57
N GLU A 896 50.70 132.49 41.43
CA GLU A 896 49.56 131.85 40.73
C GLU A 896 49.93 130.75 39.70
N ASP A 897 51.15 130.65 39.20
CA ASP A 897 51.40 129.85 37.98
C ASP A 897 51.76 128.35 38.17
N LYS A 898 52.02 127.86 39.40
CA LYS A 898 52.60 126.50 39.57
C LYS A 898 51.73 125.45 40.26
N ASP A 899 50.85 125.82 41.20
CA ASP A 899 50.12 124.81 42.00
C ASP A 899 48.86 124.25 41.30
N LYS A 900 48.45 124.83 40.18
CA LYS A 900 47.23 124.48 39.46
C LYS A 900 47.35 123.28 38.50
N ALA A 901 48.56 122.85 38.12
CA ALA A 901 48.74 121.84 37.05
C ALA A 901 48.87 120.38 37.54
N LEU A 902 49.15 120.14 38.82
CA LEU A 902 49.56 118.80 39.31
C LEU A 902 48.46 117.98 40.00
N LYS A 903 47.32 118.57 40.38
CA LYS A 903 46.27 117.88 41.15
C LYS A 903 45.15 117.22 40.33
N GLU A 904 44.81 117.74 39.15
CA GLU A 904 43.70 117.20 38.33
C GLU A 904 44.00 115.84 37.67
N SER A 905 45.28 115.46 37.53
CA SER A 905 45.64 114.20 36.87
C SER A 905 45.54 112.96 37.77
N ASN A 906 45.42 113.11 39.09
CA ASN A 906 45.53 111.99 40.04
C ASN A 906 44.18 111.38 40.45
N ASP A 907 43.08 112.14 40.39
CA ASP A 907 41.79 111.67 40.91
C ASP A 907 40.99 110.84 39.87
N ASN A 908 41.31 110.96 38.57
CA ASN A 908 40.65 110.19 37.50
C ASN A 908 41.08 108.71 37.44
N LEU A 909 42.16 108.30 38.13
CA LEU A 909 42.66 106.93 38.15
C LEU A 909 41.91 106.02 39.15
N LEU A 910 41.28 106.59 40.18
CA LEU A 910 40.61 105.85 41.27
C LEU A 910 39.23 105.28 40.88
N THR A 911 38.52 105.90 39.95
CA THR A 911 37.16 105.47 39.54
C THR A 911 37.17 104.26 38.60
N SER A 912 38.27 104.03 37.87
CA SER A 912 38.45 102.84 37.01
C SER A 912 38.71 101.55 37.82
N SER A 913 39.10 101.65 39.09
CA SER A 913 39.38 100.50 39.97
C SER A 913 38.11 99.77 40.46
N ALA A 914 36.96 100.44 40.53
CA ALA A 914 35.70 99.83 41.00
C ALA A 914 35.02 98.96 39.92
N ARG A 915 35.21 99.31 38.63
CA ARG A 915 34.68 98.58 37.47
C ARG A 915 35.32 97.19 37.28
N ILE A 916 36.53 96.99 37.80
CA ILE A 916 37.27 95.72 37.76
C ILE A 916 36.73 94.70 38.79
N GLN A 917 36.11 95.17 39.89
CA GLN A 917 35.53 94.32 40.93
C GLN A 917 34.23 93.62 40.45
N GLU A 918 33.36 94.33 39.74
CA GLU A 918 32.11 93.78 39.16
C GLU A 918 32.38 92.73 38.05
N LEU A 919 33.42 92.92 37.25
CA LEU A 919 33.83 91.95 36.23
C LEU A 919 34.38 90.65 36.85
N LYS A 920 34.95 90.73 38.07
CA LYS A 920 35.46 89.57 38.82
C LYS A 920 34.34 88.64 39.30
N GLU A 921 33.23 89.20 39.79
CA GLU A 921 32.06 88.41 40.23
C GLU A 921 31.28 87.75 39.07
N ILE A 922 31.35 88.33 37.87
CA ILE A 922 30.76 87.73 36.65
C ILE A 922 31.62 86.56 36.15
N VAL A 923 32.95 86.66 36.25
CA VAL A 923 33.88 85.57 35.94
C VAL A 923 33.72 84.40 36.93
N ASP A 924 33.50 84.67 38.22
CA ASP A 924 33.29 83.60 39.22
C ASP A 924 31.96 82.85 39.02
N ARG A 925 30.88 83.52 38.56
CA ARG A 925 29.62 82.84 38.19
C ARG A 925 29.76 82.01 36.92
N LYS A 926 30.46 82.51 35.90
CA LYS A 926 30.73 81.73 34.68
C LYS A 926 31.68 80.56 34.91
N ASN A 927 32.63 80.67 35.85
CA ASN A 927 33.47 79.54 36.26
C ASN A 927 32.67 78.46 36.99
N LYS A 928 31.66 78.84 37.79
CA LYS A 928 30.73 77.90 38.40
C LYS A 928 29.85 77.17 37.37
N ASP A 929 29.32 77.89 36.38
CA ASP A 929 28.59 77.26 35.26
C ASP A 929 29.50 76.34 34.42
N ILE A 930 30.77 76.71 34.22
CA ILE A 930 31.76 75.85 33.55
C ILE A 930 32.07 74.59 34.37
N ASP A 931 32.15 74.68 35.70
CA ASP A 931 32.36 73.51 36.57
C ASP A 931 31.11 72.61 36.65
N ASP A 932 29.90 73.18 36.66
CA ASP A 932 28.65 72.41 36.55
C ASP A 932 28.51 71.75 35.16
N HIS A 933 28.95 72.41 34.08
CA HIS A 933 29.04 71.80 32.75
C HIS A 933 30.15 70.76 32.63
N LYS A 934 31.28 70.89 33.34
CA LYS A 934 32.30 69.84 33.45
C LYS A 934 31.79 68.64 34.26
N GLN A 935 31.00 68.86 35.30
CA GLN A 935 30.34 67.78 36.05
C GLN A 935 29.29 67.07 35.19
N LEU A 936 28.50 67.82 34.40
CA LEU A 936 27.55 67.24 33.45
C LEU A 936 28.24 66.48 32.30
N LEU A 937 29.41 66.95 31.85
CA LEU A 937 30.27 66.26 30.88
C LEU A 937 30.93 65.03 31.50
N PHE A 938 31.33 65.08 32.78
CA PHE A 938 31.86 63.95 33.53
C PHE A 938 30.79 62.88 33.75
N ASP A 939 29.57 63.26 34.14
CA ASP A 939 28.43 62.34 34.31
C ASP A 939 27.98 61.75 32.95
N LYS A 940 28.02 62.55 31.86
CA LYS A 940 27.79 62.06 30.49
C LYS A 940 28.95 61.21 29.95
N ASN A 941 30.19 61.46 30.33
CA ASN A 941 31.34 60.58 30.02
C ASN A 941 31.32 59.31 30.87
N GLU A 942 30.78 59.34 32.09
CA GLU A 942 30.60 58.15 32.93
C GLU A 942 29.46 57.27 32.39
N GLU A 943 28.39 57.87 31.85
CA GLU A 943 27.39 57.17 31.02
C GLU A 943 27.99 56.65 29.70
N LEU A 944 28.93 57.40 29.09
CA LEU A 944 29.62 56.98 27.86
C LEU A 944 30.63 55.85 28.13
N ASP A 945 31.36 55.85 29.24
CA ASP A 945 32.28 54.78 29.66
C ASP A 945 31.52 53.53 30.14
N LYS A 946 30.29 53.68 30.64
CA LYS A 946 29.34 52.56 30.81
C LYS A 946 28.84 52.00 29.47
N LEU A 947 28.83 52.80 28.39
CA LEU A 947 28.49 52.34 27.03
C LEU A 947 29.71 51.89 26.20
N LYS A 948 30.93 52.26 26.59
CA LYS A 948 32.19 51.97 25.87
C LYS A 948 32.89 50.69 26.34
N ASN A 949 32.31 49.99 27.31
CA ASN A 949 32.74 48.67 27.77
C ASN A 949 31.67 47.60 27.50
N LEU A 950 31.14 47.59 26.28
CA LEU A 950 30.32 46.47 25.78
C LEU A 950 31.17 45.28 25.35
N GLN A 951 32.50 45.36 25.34
CA GLN A 951 33.36 44.24 24.93
C GLN A 951 33.41 43.09 25.97
N PRO A 952 33.42 43.33 27.29
CA PRO A 952 33.28 42.27 28.30
C PRO A 952 31.86 41.72 28.39
N ARG A 953 30.82 42.52 28.14
CA ARG A 953 29.41 42.07 28.12
C ARG A 953 29.07 41.31 26.84
N ILE A 954 29.65 41.71 25.70
CA ILE A 954 29.62 40.93 24.44
C ILE A 954 30.43 39.65 24.64
N ARG A 955 31.62 39.68 25.23
CA ARG A 955 32.40 38.48 25.53
C ARG A 955 31.74 37.58 26.58
N SER A 956 31.01 38.12 27.55
CA SER A 956 30.22 37.34 28.51
C SER A 956 28.93 36.80 27.89
N LEU A 957 28.29 37.53 26.98
CA LEU A 957 27.13 37.06 26.22
C LEU A 957 27.54 36.08 25.10
N GLU A 958 28.76 36.17 24.59
CA GLU A 958 29.37 35.20 23.67
C GLU A 958 29.85 33.97 24.42
N LEU A 959 30.35 34.10 25.65
CA LEU A 959 30.59 32.98 26.57
C LEU A 959 29.27 32.35 27.02
N GLU A 960 28.25 33.13 27.36
CA GLU A 960 26.91 32.62 27.73
C GLU A 960 26.21 32.01 26.51
N LYS A 961 26.42 32.54 25.30
CA LYS A 961 25.96 31.94 24.04
C LYS A 961 26.79 30.72 23.66
N ALA A 962 28.09 30.66 23.98
CA ALA A 962 28.94 29.50 23.80
C ALA A 962 28.67 28.41 24.85
N ASP A 963 28.29 28.78 26.07
CA ASP A 963 27.89 27.90 27.16
C ASP A 963 26.47 27.38 26.91
N LEU A 964 25.51 28.21 26.47
CA LEU A 964 24.22 27.73 25.97
C LEU A 964 24.39 26.90 24.71
N LYS A 965 25.29 27.26 23.79
CA LYS A 965 25.59 26.44 22.61
C LYS A 965 26.26 25.14 23.01
N SER A 966 27.12 25.13 24.03
CA SER A 966 27.76 23.93 24.58
C SER A 966 26.74 23.06 25.32
N ASP A 967 25.80 23.65 26.05
CA ASP A 967 24.72 22.93 26.74
C ASP A 967 23.66 22.42 25.76
N TYR A 968 23.37 23.16 24.69
CA TYR A 968 22.57 22.66 23.58
C TYR A 968 23.32 21.62 22.76
N GLU A 969 24.63 21.74 22.55
CA GLU A 969 25.45 20.71 21.90
C GLU A 969 25.59 19.47 22.78
N LYS A 970 25.62 19.60 24.11
CA LYS A 970 25.57 18.49 25.07
C LYS A 970 24.18 17.88 25.15
N GLN A 971 23.11 18.66 25.10
CA GLN A 971 21.74 18.13 25.02
C GLN A 971 21.51 17.45 23.67
N ILE A 972 22.01 18.00 22.58
CA ILE A 972 21.97 17.37 21.25
C ILE A 972 22.83 16.12 21.27
N ALA A 973 24.01 16.11 21.89
CA ALA A 973 24.84 14.92 22.02
C ALA A 973 24.20 13.85 22.93
N SER A 974 23.52 14.26 24.01
CA SER A 974 22.74 13.37 24.89
C SER A 974 21.54 12.80 24.14
N LEU A 975 20.76 13.63 23.46
CA LEU A 975 19.61 13.20 22.67
C LEU A 975 20.03 12.35 21.49
N LYS A 976 21.21 12.60 20.89
CA LYS A 976 21.78 11.80 19.81
C LYS A 976 22.34 10.48 20.32
N ALA A 977 22.90 10.45 21.53
CA ALA A 977 23.29 9.21 22.21
C ALA A 977 22.06 8.39 22.62
N ASP A 978 20.98 9.04 23.07
CA ASP A 978 19.70 8.40 23.37
C ASP A 978 19.00 7.91 22.10
N LEU A 979 19.10 8.64 20.98
CA LEU A 979 18.66 8.19 19.66
C LEU A 979 19.47 6.97 19.19
N GLN A 980 20.81 7.00 19.32
CA GLN A 980 21.64 5.83 19.03
C GLN A 980 21.29 4.64 19.95
N LYS A 981 20.96 4.89 21.21
CA LYS A 981 20.52 3.83 22.14
C LYS A 981 19.17 3.26 21.73
N ALA A 982 18.23 4.10 21.30
CA ALA A 982 16.93 3.69 20.77
C ALA A 982 17.08 2.93 19.44
N GLU A 983 18.06 3.29 18.62
CA GLU A 983 18.36 2.66 17.33
C GLU A 983 19.02 1.29 17.54
N VAL A 984 19.95 1.16 18.50
CA VAL A 984 20.51 -0.14 18.92
C VAL A 984 19.44 -1.03 19.58
N LEU A 985 18.52 -0.45 20.37
CA LEU A 985 17.38 -1.20 20.92
C LEU A 985 16.41 -1.64 19.82
N LYS A 986 16.18 -0.83 18.80
CA LYS A 986 15.38 -1.19 17.63
C LYS A 986 16.04 -2.31 16.83
N GLU A 987 17.35 -2.22 16.59
CA GLU A 987 18.11 -3.25 15.88
C GLU A 987 18.17 -4.57 16.68
N ASN A 988 18.26 -4.50 18.01
CA ASN A 988 18.16 -5.69 18.87
C ASN A 988 16.75 -6.28 18.90
N ASN A 989 15.70 -5.44 18.88
CA ASN A 989 14.33 -5.92 18.78
C ASN A 989 14.06 -6.56 17.41
N GLU A 990 14.58 -5.99 16.32
CA GLU A 990 14.50 -6.61 14.99
C GLU A 990 15.24 -7.95 14.95
N LYS A 991 16.40 -8.08 15.63
CA LYS A 991 17.10 -9.37 15.77
C LYS A 991 16.30 -10.38 16.62
N LEU A 992 15.65 -9.93 17.67
CA LEU A 992 14.76 -10.76 18.49
C LEU A 992 13.51 -11.19 17.71
N ASP A 993 12.93 -10.30 16.90
CA ASP A 993 11.77 -10.61 16.05
C ASP A 993 12.14 -11.59 14.93
N GLN A 994 13.35 -11.48 14.37
CA GLN A 994 13.90 -12.45 13.43
C GLN A 994 14.13 -13.82 14.11
N GLU A 995 14.64 -13.84 15.34
CA GLU A 995 14.83 -15.07 16.10
C GLU A 995 13.49 -15.71 16.52
N ILE A 996 12.49 -14.90 16.90
CA ILE A 996 11.12 -15.37 17.17
C ILE A 996 10.50 -15.95 15.91
N SER A 997 10.68 -15.31 14.75
CA SER A 997 10.19 -15.83 13.47
C SER A 997 10.84 -17.17 13.12
N ARG A 998 12.15 -17.28 13.33
CA ARG A 998 12.91 -18.52 13.13
C ARG A 998 12.48 -19.61 14.11
N LEU A 999 12.27 -19.28 15.38
CA LEU A 999 11.80 -20.25 16.38
C LEU A 999 10.37 -20.71 16.09
N ASN A 1000 9.49 -19.83 15.62
CA ASN A 1000 8.14 -20.20 15.20
C ASN A 1000 8.18 -21.12 13.97
N GLU A 1001 9.03 -20.85 12.98
CA GLU A 1001 9.21 -21.75 11.83
C GLU A 1001 9.71 -23.15 12.27
N VAL A 1002 10.62 -23.20 13.25
CA VAL A 1002 11.07 -24.46 13.85
C VAL A 1002 9.96 -25.16 14.64
N VAL A 1003 9.08 -24.42 15.32
CA VAL A 1003 7.92 -24.97 16.05
C VAL A 1003 6.90 -25.52 15.05
N ASP A 1004 6.60 -24.80 13.98
CA ASP A 1004 5.67 -25.24 12.94
C ASP A 1004 6.18 -26.52 12.25
N ASP A 1005 7.49 -26.58 11.91
CA ASP A 1005 8.12 -27.79 11.39
C ASP A 1005 8.05 -28.97 12.39
N LYS A 1006 8.18 -28.68 13.68
CA LYS A 1006 8.07 -29.69 14.74
C LYS A 1006 6.64 -30.16 14.95
N ASP A 1007 5.65 -29.29 14.79
CA ASP A 1007 4.23 -29.63 14.86
C ASP A 1007 3.79 -30.47 13.66
N VAL A 1008 4.30 -30.17 12.46
CA VAL A 1008 4.11 -31.04 11.28
C VAL A 1008 4.72 -32.42 11.51
N GLN A 1009 5.97 -32.48 12.03
CA GLN A 1009 6.62 -33.75 12.38
C GLN A 1009 5.87 -34.53 13.47
N LEU A 1010 5.32 -33.84 14.47
CA LEU A 1010 4.49 -34.44 15.53
C LEU A 1010 3.19 -35.00 14.97
N ASN A 1011 2.55 -34.28 14.05
CA ASN A 1011 1.31 -34.72 13.42
C ASN A 1011 1.54 -35.97 12.56
N ASP A 1012 2.63 -36.03 11.81
CA ASP A 1012 2.99 -37.23 11.03
C ASP A 1012 3.41 -38.40 11.93
N MET A 1013 4.16 -38.16 13.00
CA MET A 1013 4.47 -39.17 14.02
C MET A 1013 3.21 -39.71 14.70
N SER A 1014 2.18 -38.87 14.91
CA SER A 1014 0.89 -39.30 15.45
C SER A 1014 0.16 -40.25 14.50
N LYS A 1015 0.13 -39.96 13.20
CA LYS A 1015 -0.46 -40.88 12.20
C LYS A 1015 0.28 -42.22 12.18
N PHE A 1016 1.61 -42.22 12.24
CA PHE A 1016 2.39 -43.46 12.30
C PHE A 1016 2.17 -44.22 13.61
N LYS A 1017 1.96 -43.52 14.73
CA LYS A 1017 1.59 -44.14 16.01
C LYS A 1017 0.22 -44.84 15.93
N ASP A 1018 -0.75 -44.24 15.25
CA ASP A 1018 -2.08 -44.84 15.06
C ASP A 1018 -2.02 -46.07 14.14
N TYR A 1019 -1.26 -46.00 13.03
CA TYR A 1019 -1.03 -47.15 12.16
C TYR A 1019 -0.26 -48.27 12.85
N PHE A 1020 0.74 -47.93 13.66
CA PHE A 1020 1.48 -48.90 14.45
C PHE A 1020 0.56 -49.57 15.47
N SER A 1021 -0.24 -48.79 16.22
CA SER A 1021 -1.22 -49.30 17.19
C SER A 1021 -2.26 -50.23 16.54
N ALA A 1022 -2.71 -49.90 15.33
CA ALA A 1022 -3.54 -50.78 14.52
C ALA A 1022 -2.84 -52.10 14.12
N MET A 1023 -1.53 -52.09 13.86
CA MET A 1023 -0.73 -53.29 13.52
C MET A 1023 -0.41 -54.21 14.72
N ILE A 1024 -0.25 -53.66 15.92
CA ILE A 1024 -0.01 -54.44 17.16
C ILE A 1024 -1.29 -54.80 17.92
N SER A 1025 -2.46 -54.39 17.42
CA SER A 1025 -3.76 -54.78 17.96
C SER A 1025 -3.92 -56.30 18.01
N LYS A 1026 -4.64 -56.80 19.03
CA LYS A 1026 -4.81 -58.24 19.23
C LYS A 1026 -5.54 -58.86 18.02
N PRO A 1027 -5.11 -60.04 17.53
CA PRO A 1027 -5.75 -60.67 16.40
C PRO A 1027 -7.22 -60.98 16.71
N LEU A 1028 -8.11 -60.49 15.86
CA LEU A 1028 -9.54 -60.71 15.96
C LEU A 1028 -9.88 -62.20 15.93
N PRO A 1029 -10.84 -62.66 16.76
CA PRO A 1029 -11.21 -64.07 16.87
C PRO A 1029 -11.45 -64.75 15.52
N GLY A 1030 -10.77 -65.87 15.31
CA GLY A 1030 -10.84 -66.65 14.08
C GLY A 1030 -9.96 -66.12 12.95
N LEU A 1031 -9.65 -64.83 12.86
CA LEU A 1031 -8.78 -64.28 11.80
C LEU A 1031 -7.30 -64.58 12.07
N THR A 1032 -6.52 -64.68 10.99
CA THR A 1032 -5.05 -64.72 11.14
C THR A 1032 -4.55 -63.34 11.56
N SER A 1033 -3.42 -63.27 12.26
CA SER A 1033 -2.82 -62.01 12.69
C SER A 1033 -2.69 -61.00 11.55
N PHE A 1034 -2.30 -61.45 10.36
CA PHE A 1034 -2.23 -60.59 9.16
C PHE A 1034 -3.60 -60.09 8.68
N GLN A 1035 -4.63 -60.94 8.69
CA GLN A 1035 -5.98 -60.53 8.30
C GLN A 1035 -6.62 -59.55 9.29
N SER A 1036 -6.32 -59.71 10.59
CA SER A 1036 -6.74 -58.78 11.63
C SER A 1036 -6.03 -57.43 11.50
N GLN A 1037 -4.72 -57.44 11.23
CA GLN A 1037 -3.96 -56.21 10.97
C GLN A 1037 -4.50 -55.44 9.76
N ILE A 1038 -4.78 -56.15 8.66
CA ILE A 1038 -5.42 -55.54 7.48
C ILE A 1038 -6.78 -54.96 7.86
N TYR A 1039 -7.61 -55.68 8.62
CA TYR A 1039 -8.89 -55.14 9.06
C TYR A 1039 -8.74 -53.85 9.88
N HIS A 1040 -7.79 -53.77 10.81
CA HIS A 1040 -7.60 -52.56 11.62
C HIS A 1040 -7.06 -51.38 10.80
N LEU A 1041 -6.22 -51.63 9.80
CA LEU A 1041 -5.65 -50.60 8.93
C LEU A 1041 -6.59 -50.08 7.83
N LEU A 1042 -7.56 -50.87 7.37
CA LEU A 1042 -8.41 -50.47 6.25
C LEU A 1042 -9.33 -49.29 6.60
N PRO A 1043 -9.58 -48.33 5.72
CA PRO A 1043 -10.61 -47.31 5.90
C PRO A 1043 -11.99 -47.91 5.57
N ASP A 1044 -13.06 -47.28 6.07
CA ASP A 1044 -14.42 -47.79 5.88
C ASP A 1044 -15.06 -47.31 4.56
N ALA A 1045 -16.05 -48.04 4.07
CA ALA A 1045 -16.93 -47.67 2.95
C ALA A 1045 -16.22 -47.35 1.60
N LYS A 1046 -15.09 -48.00 1.30
CA LYS A 1046 -14.40 -47.86 0.00
C LYS A 1046 -14.52 -49.13 -0.86
N SER A 1047 -14.26 -49.00 -2.16
CA SER A 1047 -14.24 -50.14 -3.08
C SER A 1047 -13.01 -51.03 -2.86
N ALA A 1048 -13.08 -52.29 -3.31
CA ALA A 1048 -11.96 -53.22 -3.14
C ALA A 1048 -10.65 -52.74 -3.79
N SER A 1049 -10.72 -51.98 -4.88
CA SER A 1049 -9.52 -51.40 -5.53
C SER A 1049 -8.95 -50.25 -4.71
N GLU A 1050 -9.79 -49.34 -4.22
CA GLU A 1050 -9.36 -48.20 -3.40
C GLU A 1050 -8.80 -48.64 -2.05
N LEU A 1051 -9.36 -49.70 -1.46
CA LEU A 1051 -8.83 -50.30 -0.23
C LEU A 1051 -7.48 -50.97 -0.46
N TYR A 1052 -7.26 -51.56 -1.63
CA TYR A 1052 -5.97 -52.14 -1.98
C TYR A 1052 -4.92 -51.05 -2.21
N ASP A 1053 -5.26 -50.03 -2.99
CA ASP A 1053 -4.35 -48.92 -3.31
C ASP A 1053 -3.96 -48.15 -2.02
N TYR A 1054 -4.90 -47.97 -1.09
CA TYR A 1054 -4.62 -47.38 0.24
C TYR A 1054 -3.60 -48.19 1.06
N LEU A 1055 -3.66 -49.53 1.02
CA LEU A 1055 -2.65 -50.36 1.70
C LEU A 1055 -1.29 -50.33 0.99
N MET A 1056 -1.27 -50.18 -0.34
CA MET A 1056 -0.02 -50.01 -1.09
C MET A 1056 0.66 -48.68 -0.72
N GLU A 1057 -0.11 -47.60 -0.57
CA GLU A 1057 0.38 -46.30 -0.11
C GLU A 1057 0.90 -46.34 1.34
N LEU A 1058 0.31 -47.18 2.20
CA LEU A 1058 0.80 -47.46 3.56
C LEU A 1058 2.04 -48.37 3.61
N GLY A 1059 2.54 -48.85 2.47
CA GLY A 1059 3.79 -49.60 2.37
C GLY A 1059 3.65 -51.12 2.25
N PHE A 1060 2.44 -51.68 2.08
CA PHE A 1060 2.21 -53.13 1.85
C PHE A 1060 2.54 -53.54 0.40
N THR A 1061 3.71 -53.15 -0.10
CA THR A 1061 4.11 -53.28 -1.52
C THR A 1061 4.24 -54.73 -2.01
N GLU A 1062 4.39 -55.69 -1.11
CA GLU A 1062 4.45 -57.13 -1.40
C GLU A 1062 3.08 -57.85 -1.36
N LEU A 1063 2.00 -57.13 -1.06
CA LEU A 1063 0.66 -57.70 -0.98
C LEU A 1063 0.05 -57.91 -2.37
N GLU A 1064 -0.09 -59.16 -2.80
CA GLU A 1064 -0.74 -59.48 -4.07
C GLU A 1064 -2.27 -59.22 -4.01
N LYS A 1065 -2.85 -58.69 -5.11
CA LYS A 1065 -4.31 -58.44 -5.23
C LYS A 1065 -5.16 -59.67 -4.92
N GLU A 1066 -4.69 -60.86 -5.30
CA GLU A 1066 -5.39 -62.12 -5.02
C GLU A 1066 -5.39 -62.46 -3.52
N SER A 1067 -4.28 -62.21 -2.83
CA SER A 1067 -4.13 -62.42 -1.39
C SER A 1067 -4.96 -61.40 -0.60
N PHE A 1068 -5.02 -60.15 -1.04
CA PHE A 1068 -5.91 -59.14 -0.47
C PHE A 1068 -7.39 -59.47 -0.65
N ALA A 1069 -7.81 -59.91 -1.84
CA ALA A 1069 -9.19 -60.34 -2.09
C ALA A 1069 -9.60 -61.57 -1.24
N LYS A 1070 -8.66 -62.48 -0.97
CA LYS A 1070 -8.85 -63.60 -0.03
C LYS A 1070 -9.03 -63.09 1.41
N THR A 1071 -8.27 -62.07 1.81
CA THR A 1071 -8.43 -61.42 3.12
C THR A 1071 -9.77 -60.72 3.26
N LEU A 1072 -10.23 -59.92 2.28
CA LEU A 1072 -11.56 -59.29 2.31
C LEU A 1072 -12.70 -60.32 2.39
N LYS A 1073 -12.61 -61.43 1.63
CA LYS A 1073 -13.58 -62.54 1.73
C LYS A 1073 -13.55 -63.23 3.09
N ALA A 1074 -12.38 -63.34 3.72
CA ALA A 1074 -12.27 -63.92 5.07
C ALA A 1074 -12.88 -63.00 6.13
N LEU A 1075 -12.74 -61.67 5.96
CA LEU A 1075 -13.37 -60.65 6.79
C LEU A 1075 -14.90 -60.65 6.62
N GLU A 1076 -15.41 -60.83 5.40
CA GLU A 1076 -16.85 -60.96 5.13
C GLU A 1076 -17.44 -62.26 5.66
N LYS A 1077 -16.74 -63.39 5.48
CA LYS A 1077 -17.19 -64.69 5.99
C LYS A 1077 -17.27 -64.74 7.52
N ARG A 1078 -16.46 -63.94 8.22
CA ARG A 1078 -16.48 -63.81 9.68
C ARG A 1078 -17.26 -62.60 10.18
N GLU A 1079 -18.02 -61.97 9.29
CA GLU A 1079 -18.92 -60.86 9.61
C GLU A 1079 -18.22 -59.60 10.14
N TYR A 1080 -16.92 -59.43 9.88
CA TYR A 1080 -16.19 -58.21 10.22
C TYR A 1080 -16.29 -57.13 9.14
N CYS A 1081 -16.50 -57.51 7.88
CA CYS A 1081 -16.84 -56.58 6.79
C CYS A 1081 -18.08 -57.07 6.04
N GLN A 1082 -18.78 -56.20 5.35
CA GLN A 1082 -19.89 -56.56 4.47
C GLN A 1082 -19.82 -55.79 3.16
N ARG A 1083 -20.31 -56.42 2.08
CA ARG A 1083 -20.44 -55.76 0.79
C ARG A 1083 -21.74 -54.97 0.78
N ALA A 1084 -21.64 -53.65 0.67
CA ALA A 1084 -22.77 -52.77 0.41
C ALA A 1084 -22.71 -52.29 -1.04
N ARG A 1085 -23.87 -52.02 -1.64
CA ARG A 1085 -23.95 -51.34 -2.93
C ARG A 1085 -24.13 -49.86 -2.70
N ASP A 1086 -23.24 -49.09 -3.30
CA ASP A 1086 -23.38 -47.65 -3.45
C ASP A 1086 -23.56 -47.37 -4.95
N GLY A 1087 -24.82 -47.23 -5.37
CA GLY A 1087 -25.21 -47.21 -6.78
C GLY A 1087 -24.78 -48.48 -7.55
N ASP A 1088 -24.02 -48.30 -8.64
CA ASP A 1088 -23.45 -49.39 -9.45
C ASP A 1088 -22.13 -49.95 -8.88
N ARG A 1089 -21.59 -49.37 -7.80
CA ARG A 1089 -20.30 -49.73 -7.20
C ARG A 1089 -20.50 -50.59 -5.95
N ILE A 1090 -19.57 -51.52 -5.74
CA ILE A 1090 -19.57 -52.39 -4.58
C ILE A 1090 -18.49 -51.88 -3.61
N ILE A 1091 -18.94 -51.41 -2.45
CA ILE A 1091 -18.09 -50.93 -1.36
C ILE A 1091 -18.06 -51.93 -0.22
N TRP A 1092 -16.98 -51.91 0.54
CA TRP A 1092 -16.80 -52.78 1.70
C TRP A 1092 -16.92 -51.94 2.97
N VAL A 1093 -17.90 -52.30 3.79
CA VAL A 1093 -18.22 -51.60 5.04
C VAL A 1093 -17.82 -52.47 6.22
N LYS A 1094 -17.07 -51.93 7.18
CA LYS A 1094 -16.70 -52.62 8.41
C LYS A 1094 -17.92 -52.74 9.30
N LYS A 1095 -18.08 -53.92 9.91
CA LYS A 1095 -19.04 -54.13 10.99
C LYS A 1095 -18.33 -53.95 12.33
N PRO A 1096 -18.97 -53.30 13.31
CA PRO A 1096 -18.42 -53.18 14.65
C PRO A 1096 -18.23 -54.57 15.26
N VAL A 1097 -17.02 -54.82 15.76
CA VAL A 1097 -16.70 -56.06 16.49
C VAL A 1097 -17.54 -56.07 17.77
N PRO A 1098 -18.31 -57.13 18.07
CA PRO A 1098 -18.99 -57.23 19.35
C PRO A 1098 -17.94 -57.21 20.46
N SER A 1099 -18.01 -56.22 21.34
CA SER A 1099 -17.18 -56.14 22.54
C SER A 1099 -17.62 -57.25 23.48
N ASP A 1100 -16.80 -58.28 23.64
CA ASP A 1100 -16.90 -59.20 24.77
C ASP A 1100 -16.59 -58.40 26.04
N ASP A 1101 -17.59 -58.19 26.90
CA ASP A 1101 -17.39 -57.89 28.33
C ASP A 1101 -16.73 -59.08 29.04
#